data_AF-A0A7Y9R010-F1
#
_entry.id   AF-A0A7Y9R010-F1
#
_cell.length_a   1.000
_cell.length_b   1.000
_cell.length_c   1.000
_cell.angle_alpha   90.00
_cell.angle_beta   90.00
_cell.angle_gamma   90.00
#
_symmetry.space_group_name_H-M   'P 1'
#
loop_
_entity.id
_entity.type
_entity.pdbx_description
1 polymer ?
#
loop_
_entity_poly.entity_id
_entity_poly.type
_entity_poly.pdbx_seq_one_letter_code
_entity_poly.pdbx_strand_id
1 'polypeptide(L)'
;MSDKNASLQLAGVTNLSLLAPVKPGFVDSFDTLTLVARLQQVLATLNGIRQAARESSVPLSPFPDPVGRFDIVHFFRFSIVPPDAEAQAAGSLRHRLLLSVTFDGGWEPYMRVIWRDLGTLLDLMLCHCEGYPLAHASTCEDYLRWVRANEVKGGFFYAESATTVLDQRRMKALVTPQGLLPPTVHSLAQWQQIAEHRLTAAERHGIGTTALRAIRSFHALKNSFPDNPAGDEGILVRGMNDVLREVRAIGLARLLPADDGLRTLYRPVIEWFDRTGASGATAQSPAAARLDLGKVQGGILSSPADTTHGALVLLRVTNAAQALDALARWPVCTEADAAQPPRIRLTVALTLQGMKALHLPAALLDRLPQEFIEGMDARAGVLGDLYGQHPDRWQPPRTRGAVGTSPARIALSTVHVVVQLRGAFGQGHRPVPAGEVHPGLGPDIERLQAPGTGLKVLAVEAMQRNTAGPGSTRPKDHFGFQDGFSQPVLAAGTPATRWSDTVAPGELLLGHPNDRGDARVPAAPDALLDNGSFLVVRKLAQQVDRLDQLLDAQARALRVLHGAEAPDAATLRTLMMGRAPDGTPLASPPAPADRPNDFNYAAPDSPLPTERLCPFQSHVRRANPRTPAPTGAPIPRIARRGMSYTDASGERGLFFMAYNASIAEQFEVIQRWISGGNSTGRLSWQSDPFLGVPVPGTARTFQFTWRDQPMSIDLGSAPLVELRWGLYLFVPSLTALRSMRHWAATPVQAPVAAAPVPPMPPTDFATWKRRMEDATLREPAWAAVRSQPGGVLRTDYGVLVGSKAAVMEVFLDPRQRYSVHGYGERMRASVGLGYLGQDGDTGHASTAPAVNAAIEQIREDQAYDETYRLVTQRLSTLRTALPAREAAAGVPVDLPELCEMVIGQLCTRWFGLPDPAGDYMTVGPWSTESRTTPTCPGHFVSASKFVFSPRPSETVRQHGRHQGRLLREVVTEFLRLAPPAAFGPLTRDIVQALGDGQVTAANADLLGRTVTGILLGFGPTVLGNLRTVLYRWVSDRSLWDLQAALRDADGPAPHGYMLANATLRKPLVDALLARPTPEVVWRTAREDHTLQGVEIREGDRLIVGIASATQADLAAGVRDIYTVFGGSRTPGDWAGDAAPLHACPGYSMGMGVMLGLFGALLDAGTLRATSSPNTLVLSG
;
A
#
# COMPACT_ATOMS: atom_id res chain seq x y z
N MET A 1 14.49 10.94 -22.10
CA MET A 1 13.48 11.11 -21.03
C MET A 1 12.34 10.17 -21.39
N SER A 2 12.08 9.12 -20.60
CA SER A 2 10.83 8.37 -20.72
C SER A 2 9.66 9.35 -20.57
N ASP A 3 8.56 9.11 -21.28
CA ASP A 3 7.34 9.92 -21.14
C ASP A 3 6.85 9.76 -19.68
N LYS A 4 7.21 10.71 -18.81
CA LYS A 4 7.00 10.63 -17.35
C LYS A 4 5.53 10.76 -16.95
N ASN A 5 4.62 10.95 -17.92
CA ASN A 5 3.21 11.23 -17.65
C ASN A 5 2.31 10.07 -18.04
N ALA A 6 2.04 9.22 -17.06
CA ALA A 6 1.19 8.04 -17.17
C ALA A 6 -0.20 8.22 -16.53
N SER A 7 -0.34 9.13 -15.55
CA SER A 7 -1.62 9.41 -14.90
C SER A 7 -2.57 10.17 -15.83
N LEU A 8 -3.83 9.73 -15.87
CA LEU A 8 -4.89 10.43 -16.61
C LEU A 8 -5.68 11.33 -15.65
N GLN A 9 -6.01 12.53 -16.10
CA GLN A 9 -6.75 13.52 -15.33
C GLN A 9 -7.97 13.99 -16.11
N LEU A 10 -9.11 14.07 -15.43
CA LEU A 10 -10.35 14.60 -16.02
C LEU A 10 -11.15 15.33 -14.94
N ALA A 11 -11.44 16.61 -15.20
CA ALA A 11 -12.30 17.45 -14.36
C ALA A 11 -11.94 17.44 -12.85
N GLY A 12 -10.64 17.41 -12.52
CA GLY A 12 -10.16 17.44 -11.12
C GLY A 12 -10.10 16.08 -10.43
N VAL A 13 -10.41 14.99 -11.14
CA VAL A 13 -10.20 13.60 -10.71
C VAL A 13 -8.97 13.04 -11.43
N THR A 14 -8.13 12.33 -10.69
CA THR A 14 -6.92 11.66 -11.22
C THR A 14 -7.08 10.15 -11.13
N ASN A 15 -6.70 9.44 -12.20
CA ASN A 15 -6.50 8.00 -12.19
C ASN A 15 -5.00 7.68 -12.24
N LEU A 16 -4.56 6.86 -11.30
CA LEU A 16 -3.23 6.29 -11.24
C LEU A 16 -3.32 4.80 -11.54
N SER A 17 -2.52 4.35 -12.51
CA SER A 17 -2.33 2.95 -12.84
C SER A 17 -0.86 2.58 -12.73
N LEU A 18 -0.54 1.59 -11.91
CA LEU A 18 0.81 1.10 -11.66
C LEU A 18 0.88 -0.38 -12.00
N LEU A 19 1.93 -0.79 -12.70
CA LEU A 19 2.18 -2.20 -13.03
C LEU A 19 3.60 -2.55 -12.62
N ALA A 20 3.76 -3.02 -11.39
CA ALA A 20 5.07 -3.32 -10.82
C ALA A 20 5.42 -4.81 -10.94
N PRO A 21 6.63 -5.19 -11.37
CA PRO A 21 7.05 -6.59 -11.39
C PRO A 21 7.14 -7.16 -9.97
N VAL A 22 6.57 -8.34 -9.75
CA VAL A 22 6.67 -9.05 -8.48
C VAL A 22 8.05 -9.72 -8.41
N LYS A 23 8.70 -9.59 -7.26
CA LYS A 23 10.00 -10.19 -6.94
C LYS A 23 9.96 -11.69 -7.22
N PRO A 24 10.98 -12.21 -7.92
CA PRO A 24 10.97 -13.59 -8.32
C PRO A 24 11.65 -14.43 -7.21
N GLY A 25 11.09 -15.59 -6.82
CA GLY A 25 11.71 -16.47 -5.81
C GLY A 25 10.78 -16.90 -4.67
N PHE A 26 11.38 -17.51 -3.66
CA PHE A 26 10.70 -18.04 -2.48
C PHE A 26 10.83 -17.10 -1.30
N VAL A 27 9.79 -17.06 -0.48
CA VAL A 27 9.87 -16.49 0.86
C VAL A 27 10.81 -17.36 1.67
N ASP A 28 11.64 -16.74 2.50
CA ASP A 28 12.45 -17.46 3.48
C ASP A 28 11.59 -17.91 4.68
N SER A 29 10.50 -18.60 4.37
CA SER A 29 9.53 -19.12 5.32
C SER A 29 9.65 -20.62 5.43
N PHE A 30 8.99 -21.13 6.46
CA PHE A 30 8.92 -22.56 6.70
C PHE A 30 8.26 -23.33 5.56
N ASP A 31 7.15 -22.82 5.05
CA ASP A 31 6.50 -23.34 3.86
C ASP A 31 7.22 -22.85 2.62
N THR A 32 7.40 -23.76 1.65
CA THR A 32 7.92 -23.42 0.33
C THR A 32 6.87 -22.59 -0.40
N LEU A 33 6.88 -21.28 -0.12
CA LEU A 33 5.92 -20.31 -0.60
C LEU A 33 6.64 -19.31 -1.50
N THR A 34 6.06 -19.02 -2.66
CA THR A 34 6.60 -17.94 -3.51
C THR A 34 6.10 -16.58 -3.04
N LEU A 35 6.83 -15.53 -3.42
CA LEU A 35 6.43 -14.15 -3.11
C LEU A 35 5.06 -13.79 -3.72
N VAL A 36 4.70 -14.41 -4.87
CA VAL A 36 3.36 -14.26 -5.48
C VAL A 36 2.28 -14.91 -4.61
N ALA A 37 2.52 -16.13 -4.13
CA ALA A 37 1.57 -16.83 -3.28
C ALA A 37 1.39 -16.13 -1.91
N ARG A 38 2.47 -15.57 -1.35
CA ARG A 38 2.38 -14.70 -0.15
C ARG A 38 1.54 -13.46 -0.42
N LEU A 39 1.77 -12.78 -1.54
CA LEU A 39 0.98 -11.60 -1.94
C LEU A 39 -0.50 -11.94 -2.12
N GLN A 40 -0.83 -13.10 -2.70
CA GLN A 40 -2.22 -13.59 -2.82
C GLN A 40 -2.87 -13.77 -1.45
N GLN A 41 -2.16 -14.39 -0.49
CA GLN A 41 -2.64 -14.52 0.88
C GLN A 41 -2.90 -13.16 1.53
N VAL A 42 -1.97 -12.20 1.39
CA VAL A 42 -2.12 -10.84 1.92
C VAL A 42 -3.37 -10.15 1.34
N LEU A 43 -3.54 -10.14 0.02
CA LEU A 43 -4.67 -9.48 -0.63
C LEU A 43 -6.01 -10.13 -0.25
N ALA A 44 -6.05 -11.47 -0.19
CA ALA A 44 -7.23 -12.22 0.25
C ALA A 44 -7.58 -11.91 1.71
N THR A 45 -6.60 -11.89 2.61
CA THR A 45 -6.77 -11.54 4.03
C THR A 45 -7.32 -10.12 4.18
N LEU A 46 -6.75 -9.13 3.49
CA LEU A 46 -7.19 -7.74 3.57
C LEU A 46 -8.61 -7.54 3.01
N ASN A 47 -8.95 -8.23 1.91
CA ASN A 47 -10.31 -8.22 1.39
C ASN A 47 -11.30 -8.88 2.37
N GLY A 48 -10.92 -10.02 2.94
CA GLY A 48 -11.75 -10.74 3.92
C GLY A 48 -12.01 -9.93 5.19
N ILE A 49 -11.00 -9.19 5.69
CA ILE A 49 -11.16 -8.25 6.81
C ILE A 49 -12.12 -7.12 6.44
N ARG A 50 -11.99 -6.56 5.23
CA ARG A 50 -12.87 -5.49 4.74
C ARG A 50 -14.33 -5.96 4.64
N GLN A 51 -14.57 -7.12 4.02
CA GLN A 51 -15.91 -7.73 3.94
C GLN A 51 -16.46 -7.99 5.34
N ALA A 52 -15.64 -8.52 6.26
CA ALA A 52 -16.08 -8.80 7.61
C ALA A 52 -16.61 -7.55 8.32
N ALA A 53 -15.89 -6.43 8.20
CA ALA A 53 -16.23 -5.15 8.82
C ALA A 53 -17.38 -4.38 8.13
N ARG A 54 -17.66 -4.65 6.85
CA ARG A 54 -18.64 -3.91 6.03
C ARG A 54 -19.92 -4.66 5.71
N GLU A 55 -19.91 -5.99 5.77
CA GLU A 55 -21.04 -6.83 5.32
C GLU A 55 -21.52 -7.79 6.40
N SER A 56 -20.62 -8.31 7.23
CA SER A 56 -20.94 -9.43 8.15
C SER A 56 -21.08 -9.05 9.64
N SER A 57 -20.64 -7.85 10.03
CA SER A 57 -20.70 -7.38 11.43
C SER A 57 -22.00 -6.62 11.70
N VAL A 58 -22.66 -6.91 12.82
CA VAL A 58 -23.82 -6.14 13.31
C VAL A 58 -23.55 -5.63 14.73
N PRO A 59 -23.53 -4.30 14.96
CA PRO A 59 -23.62 -3.27 13.93
C PRO A 59 -22.39 -3.29 13.01
N LEU A 60 -22.51 -2.67 11.83
CA LEU A 60 -21.37 -2.41 10.95
C LEU A 60 -20.27 -1.71 11.74
N SER A 61 -19.00 -2.04 11.45
CA SER A 61 -17.89 -1.38 12.14
C SER A 61 -18.03 0.14 12.03
N PRO A 62 -18.04 0.88 13.14
CA PRO A 62 -18.17 2.34 13.11
C PRO A 62 -16.89 3.00 12.58
N PHE A 63 -15.79 2.26 12.47
CA PHE A 63 -14.50 2.79 12.03
C PHE A 63 -14.38 2.80 10.51
N PRO A 64 -13.83 3.89 9.92
CA PRO A 64 -13.45 3.88 8.51
C PRO A 64 -12.34 2.84 8.29
N ASP A 65 -12.42 2.11 7.20
CA ASP A 65 -11.28 1.31 6.73
C ASP A 65 -10.11 2.23 6.32
N PRO A 66 -8.86 1.75 6.29
CA PRO A 66 -7.68 2.59 6.09
C PRO A 66 -7.75 3.51 4.87
N VAL A 67 -8.25 3.00 3.74
CA VAL A 67 -8.39 3.78 2.50
C VAL A 67 -9.54 4.79 2.60
N GLY A 68 -10.63 4.42 3.27
CA GLY A 68 -11.81 5.26 3.49
C GLY A 68 -11.57 6.48 4.40
N ARG A 69 -10.42 6.58 5.08
CA ARG A 69 -10.05 7.69 5.98
C ARG A 69 -9.80 9.03 5.27
N PHE A 70 -9.47 9.00 3.98
CA PHE A 70 -8.96 10.19 3.27
C PHE A 70 -10.04 10.98 2.54
N ASP A 71 -11.26 10.48 2.43
CA ASP A 71 -12.41 11.16 1.81
C ASP A 71 -12.17 11.74 0.40
N ILE A 72 -11.19 11.16 -0.31
CA ILE A 72 -10.80 11.56 -1.66
C ILE A 72 -10.67 10.38 -2.62
N VAL A 73 -10.76 9.14 -2.14
CA VAL A 73 -10.57 7.92 -2.96
C VAL A 73 -11.93 7.39 -3.43
N HIS A 74 -12.14 7.36 -4.74
CA HIS A 74 -13.35 6.80 -5.38
C HIS A 74 -13.26 5.28 -5.50
N PHE A 75 -12.12 4.79 -5.96
CA PHE A 75 -11.88 3.37 -6.24
C PHE A 75 -10.43 3.03 -5.97
N PHE A 76 -10.18 1.86 -5.35
CA PHE A 76 -8.85 1.37 -5.01
C PHE A 76 -8.79 -0.14 -5.21
N ARG A 77 -7.93 -0.61 -6.13
CA ARG A 77 -7.86 -2.03 -6.51
C ARG A 77 -6.44 -2.50 -6.76
N PHE A 78 -6.14 -3.68 -6.23
CA PHE A 78 -4.98 -4.48 -6.60
C PHE A 78 -5.39 -5.71 -7.40
N SER A 79 -4.55 -6.12 -8.36
CA SER A 79 -4.72 -7.35 -9.11
C SER A 79 -3.35 -7.93 -9.47
N ILE A 80 -3.19 -9.25 -9.38
CA ILE A 80 -1.98 -9.92 -9.82
C ILE A 80 -2.19 -10.34 -11.27
N VAL A 81 -1.33 -9.85 -12.15
CA VAL A 81 -1.32 -10.15 -13.59
C VAL A 81 -0.27 -11.25 -13.84
N PRO A 82 -0.66 -12.45 -14.31
CA PRO A 82 0.30 -13.49 -14.65
C PRO A 82 1.18 -13.08 -15.84
N PRO A 83 2.35 -13.72 -16.04
CA PRO A 83 3.14 -13.54 -17.25
C PRO A 83 2.32 -13.99 -18.47
N ASP A 84 2.35 -13.22 -19.55
CA ASP A 84 1.70 -13.58 -20.81
C ASP A 84 2.44 -14.73 -21.53
N ALA A 85 1.76 -15.37 -22.49
CA ALA A 85 2.29 -16.56 -23.17
C ALA A 85 3.62 -16.30 -23.89
N GLU A 86 3.81 -15.10 -24.45
CA GLU A 86 5.06 -14.69 -25.09
C GLU A 86 6.19 -14.51 -24.08
N ALA A 87 5.93 -13.86 -22.93
CA ALA A 87 6.89 -13.75 -21.83
C ALA A 87 7.25 -15.12 -21.26
N GLN A 88 6.27 -16.02 -21.11
CA GLN A 88 6.51 -17.40 -20.67
C GLN A 88 7.38 -18.17 -21.67
N ALA A 89 7.12 -18.04 -22.97
CA ALA A 89 7.93 -18.64 -24.03
C ALA A 89 9.36 -18.09 -24.06
N ALA A 90 9.54 -16.80 -23.74
CA ALA A 90 10.84 -16.16 -23.57
C ALA A 90 11.54 -16.46 -22.22
N GLY A 91 10.99 -17.35 -21.40
CA GLY A 91 11.55 -17.71 -20.09
C GLY A 91 11.25 -16.72 -18.95
N SER A 92 10.52 -15.64 -19.22
CA SER A 92 10.08 -14.66 -18.22
C SER A 92 8.77 -15.10 -17.57
N LEU A 93 8.89 -15.79 -16.43
CA LEU A 93 7.75 -16.24 -15.62
C LEU A 93 7.28 -15.19 -14.59
N ARG A 94 7.52 -13.90 -14.87
CA ARG A 94 7.31 -12.84 -13.87
C ARG A 94 5.86 -12.39 -13.81
N HIS A 95 5.24 -12.55 -12.64
CA HIS A 95 3.96 -11.91 -12.32
C HIS A 95 4.17 -10.40 -12.12
N ARG A 96 3.12 -9.62 -12.36
CA ARG A 96 3.08 -8.17 -12.14
C ARG A 96 1.93 -7.83 -11.21
N LEU A 97 2.12 -6.87 -10.33
CA LEU A 97 1.07 -6.31 -9.49
C LEU A 97 0.52 -5.04 -10.15
N LEU A 98 -0.76 -5.09 -10.53
CA LEU A 98 -1.51 -3.94 -11.01
C LEU A 98 -2.18 -3.25 -9.81
N LEU A 99 -1.89 -1.97 -9.60
CA LEU A 99 -2.68 -1.07 -8.77
C LEU A 99 -3.41 -0.09 -9.69
N SER A 100 -4.73 0.03 -9.51
CA SER A 100 -5.52 1.09 -10.13
C SER A 100 -6.29 1.85 -9.04
N VAL A 101 -6.09 3.16 -8.98
CA VAL A 101 -6.73 4.03 -8.01
C VAL A 101 -7.23 5.30 -8.65
N THR A 102 -8.45 5.70 -8.31
CA THR A 102 -9.09 6.94 -8.76
C THR A 102 -9.38 7.81 -7.56
N PHE A 103 -8.95 9.08 -7.59
CA PHE A 103 -9.04 9.99 -6.45
C PHE A 103 -9.21 11.46 -6.84
N ASP A 104 -9.71 12.26 -5.89
CA ASP A 104 -9.92 13.70 -6.05
C ASP A 104 -8.61 14.49 -5.92
N GLY A 105 -8.27 15.27 -6.93
CA GLY A 105 -7.16 16.23 -6.90
C GLY A 105 -5.92 15.78 -7.63
N GLY A 106 -4.83 16.52 -7.44
CA GLY A 106 -3.54 16.27 -8.07
C GLY A 106 -2.86 15.02 -7.54
N TRP A 107 -1.99 14.44 -8.38
CA TRP A 107 -1.23 13.23 -8.06
C TRP A 107 -0.30 13.42 -6.86
N GLU A 108 0.44 14.53 -6.81
CA GLU A 108 1.50 14.74 -5.82
C GLU A 108 0.96 14.85 -4.38
N PRO A 109 -0.08 15.65 -4.09
CA PRO A 109 -0.66 15.71 -2.75
C PRO A 109 -1.22 14.37 -2.30
N TYR A 110 -1.83 13.61 -3.22
CA TYR A 110 -2.35 12.27 -2.92
C TYR A 110 -1.21 11.31 -2.58
N MET A 111 -0.14 11.27 -3.37
CA MET A 111 1.00 10.38 -3.12
C MET A 111 1.66 10.63 -1.76
N ARG A 112 1.80 11.89 -1.34
CA ARG A 112 2.35 12.20 -0.01
C ARG A 112 1.45 11.73 1.11
N VAL A 113 0.14 11.93 0.98
CA VAL A 113 -0.85 11.47 1.96
C VAL A 113 -0.77 9.95 2.10
N ILE A 114 -0.74 9.21 0.99
CA ILE A 114 -0.66 7.74 1.09
C ILE A 114 0.70 7.26 1.58
N TRP A 115 1.82 7.90 1.22
CA TRP A 115 3.14 7.53 1.74
C TRP A 115 3.19 7.68 3.26
N ARG A 116 2.69 8.81 3.78
CA ARG A 116 2.69 9.09 5.22
C ARG A 116 1.69 8.22 5.99
N ASP A 117 0.45 8.16 5.51
CA ASP A 117 -0.68 7.67 6.30
C ASP A 117 -1.15 6.26 5.91
N LEU A 118 -0.77 5.75 4.73
CA LEU A 118 -1.00 4.37 4.28
C LEU A 118 0.30 3.60 4.04
N GLY A 119 1.46 4.23 4.26
CA GLY A 119 2.76 3.69 3.84
C GLY A 119 3.04 2.29 4.39
N THR A 120 2.66 2.02 5.63
CA THR A 120 2.87 0.71 6.26
C THR A 120 1.90 -0.37 5.77
N LEU A 121 0.66 -0.01 5.43
CA LEU A 121 -0.26 -0.90 4.73
C LEU A 121 0.23 -1.19 3.30
N LEU A 122 0.70 -0.16 2.60
CA LEU A 122 1.30 -0.31 1.28
C LEU A 122 2.58 -1.14 1.34
N ASP A 123 3.40 -1.03 2.39
CA ASP A 123 4.57 -1.88 2.60
C ASP A 123 4.20 -3.36 2.67
N LEU A 124 3.11 -3.70 3.37
CA LEU A 124 2.62 -5.08 3.45
C LEU A 124 2.25 -5.65 2.06
N MET A 125 1.74 -4.82 1.15
CA MET A 125 1.39 -5.24 -0.21
C MET A 125 2.60 -5.19 -1.16
N LEU A 126 3.31 -4.06 -1.19
CA LEU A 126 4.33 -3.71 -2.18
C LEU A 126 5.73 -4.22 -1.83
N CYS A 127 5.99 -4.73 -0.62
CA CYS A 127 7.27 -5.39 -0.30
C CYS A 127 7.57 -6.58 -1.23
N HIS A 128 6.54 -7.11 -1.90
CA HIS A 128 6.64 -8.15 -2.91
C HIS A 128 7.12 -7.64 -4.28
N CYS A 129 7.17 -6.33 -4.52
CA CYS A 129 7.52 -5.75 -5.82
C CYS A 129 9.00 -5.38 -5.92
N GLU A 130 9.59 -5.55 -7.10
CA GLU A 130 11.02 -5.30 -7.34
C GLU A 130 11.36 -3.81 -7.14
N GLY A 131 12.46 -3.57 -6.43
CA GLY A 131 12.95 -2.22 -6.15
C GLY A 131 12.06 -1.35 -5.26
N TYR A 132 10.96 -1.88 -4.69
CA TYR A 132 10.04 -1.09 -3.86
C TYR A 132 10.75 -0.59 -2.59
N PRO A 133 10.83 0.74 -2.38
CA PRO A 133 11.36 1.33 -1.16
C PRO A 133 10.26 1.29 -0.08
N LEU A 134 10.52 0.60 1.03
CA LEU A 134 9.55 0.54 2.13
C LEU A 134 9.30 1.96 2.65
N ALA A 135 8.04 2.41 2.61
CA ALA A 135 7.63 3.76 2.94
C ALA A 135 8.06 4.16 4.37
N HIS A 136 7.99 3.22 5.33
CA HIS A 136 8.39 3.49 6.71
C HIS A 136 9.91 3.71 6.91
N ALA A 137 10.74 3.34 5.93
CA ALA A 137 12.22 3.39 6.02
C ALA A 137 12.87 4.26 4.93
N SER A 138 12.07 4.84 4.04
CA SER A 138 12.54 5.57 2.86
C SER A 138 11.93 6.97 2.80
N THR A 139 12.59 7.87 2.09
CA THR A 139 12.04 9.22 1.88
C THR A 139 10.81 9.16 0.97
N CYS A 140 9.92 10.16 1.10
CA CYS A 140 8.80 10.31 0.17
C CYS A 140 9.31 10.39 -1.28
N GLU A 141 10.42 11.08 -1.54
CA GLU A 141 11.02 11.19 -2.88
C GLU A 141 11.42 9.85 -3.50
N ASP A 142 12.01 8.95 -2.71
CA ASP A 142 12.38 7.61 -3.18
C ASP A 142 11.13 6.79 -3.53
N TYR A 143 10.10 6.88 -2.69
CA TYR A 143 8.79 6.28 -2.95
C TYR A 143 8.16 6.83 -4.24
N LEU A 144 8.08 8.16 -4.41
CA LEU A 144 7.53 8.80 -5.60
C LEU A 144 8.28 8.38 -6.87
N ARG A 145 9.61 8.29 -6.79
CA ARG A 145 10.46 7.85 -7.91
C ARG A 145 10.15 6.42 -8.31
N TRP A 146 9.98 5.53 -7.33
CA TRP A 146 9.58 4.14 -7.59
C TRP A 146 8.18 4.05 -8.20
N VAL A 147 7.22 4.81 -7.68
CA VAL A 147 5.85 4.88 -8.22
C VAL A 147 5.89 5.30 -9.68
N ARG A 148 6.54 6.43 -10.01
CA ARG A 148 6.65 6.92 -11.39
C ARG A 148 7.36 5.93 -12.32
N ALA A 149 8.38 5.21 -11.84
CA ALA A 149 9.08 4.21 -12.64
C ALA A 149 8.22 2.99 -13.01
N ASN A 150 7.16 2.71 -12.23
CA ASN A 150 6.24 1.59 -12.44
C ASN A 150 4.86 2.04 -12.93
N GLU A 151 4.68 3.33 -13.21
CA GLU A 151 3.41 3.89 -13.67
C GLU A 151 3.18 3.55 -15.14
N VAL A 152 1.95 3.17 -15.48
CA VAL A 152 1.57 2.80 -16.85
C VAL A 152 0.54 3.78 -17.38
N LYS A 153 0.80 4.32 -18.56
CA LYS A 153 -0.08 5.30 -19.20
C LYS A 153 -1.42 4.67 -19.56
N GLY A 154 -2.48 5.21 -18.99
CA GLY A 154 -3.84 4.84 -19.39
C GLY A 154 -4.11 5.25 -20.84
N GLY A 155 -4.79 4.41 -21.62
CA GLY A 155 -5.19 4.74 -22.99
C GLY A 155 -6.46 5.59 -23.08
N PHE A 156 -7.38 5.43 -22.12
CA PHE A 156 -8.67 6.13 -22.06
C PHE A 156 -9.16 6.20 -20.60
N PHE A 157 -9.68 7.35 -20.17
CA PHE A 157 -10.27 7.55 -18.84
C PHE A 157 -11.60 8.27 -18.97
N TYR A 158 -12.63 7.72 -18.34
CA TYR A 158 -13.99 8.24 -18.35
C TYR A 158 -14.47 8.48 -16.91
N ALA A 159 -15.03 9.66 -16.66
CA ALA A 159 -15.75 10.00 -15.44
C ALA A 159 -16.99 10.83 -15.82
N GLU A 160 -18.18 10.32 -15.50
CA GLU A 160 -19.48 10.86 -15.94
C GLU A 160 -19.79 12.25 -15.35
N SER A 161 -19.38 12.49 -14.09
CA SER A 161 -19.37 13.81 -13.48
C SER A 161 -18.28 13.84 -12.40
N ALA A 162 -17.49 14.91 -12.32
CA ALA A 162 -16.47 15.06 -11.28
C ALA A 162 -17.09 15.46 -9.93
N THR A 163 -18.06 14.68 -9.48
CA THR A 163 -18.61 14.76 -8.13
C THR A 163 -17.56 14.20 -7.17
N THR A 164 -17.06 15.00 -6.22
CA THR A 164 -16.04 14.55 -5.26
C THR A 164 -16.61 13.51 -4.30
N VAL A 165 -15.75 12.70 -3.66
CA VAL A 165 -16.19 11.73 -2.64
C VAL A 165 -16.95 12.42 -1.50
N LEU A 166 -16.51 13.63 -1.12
CA LEU A 166 -17.20 14.44 -0.12
C LEU A 166 -18.60 14.89 -0.58
N ASP A 167 -18.76 15.25 -1.86
CA ASP A 167 -20.09 15.58 -2.40
C ASP A 167 -21.02 14.39 -2.35
N GLN A 168 -20.55 13.20 -2.75
CA GLN A 168 -21.33 11.96 -2.69
C GLN A 168 -21.82 11.68 -1.26
N ARG A 169 -20.91 11.80 -0.27
CA ARG A 169 -21.27 11.64 1.14
C ARG A 169 -22.25 12.69 1.62
N ARG A 170 -22.08 13.94 1.20
CA ARG A 170 -22.97 15.05 1.60
C ARG A 170 -24.35 14.90 0.98
N MET A 171 -24.44 14.58 -0.31
CA MET A 171 -25.70 14.28 -0.98
C MET A 171 -26.42 13.11 -0.33
N LYS A 172 -25.69 12.02 -0.01
CA LYS A 172 -26.24 10.90 0.77
C LYS A 172 -26.76 11.38 2.12
N ALA A 173 -26.03 12.21 2.84
CA ALA A 173 -26.45 12.76 4.13
C ALA A 173 -27.72 13.63 4.03
N LEU A 174 -27.92 14.36 2.92
CA LEU A 174 -29.11 15.18 2.70
C LEU A 174 -30.39 14.36 2.50
N VAL A 175 -30.29 13.16 1.94
CA VAL A 175 -31.43 12.25 1.70
C VAL A 175 -31.59 11.18 2.79
N THR A 176 -30.62 11.08 3.72
CA THR A 176 -30.67 10.11 4.82
C THR A 176 -31.45 10.71 5.99
N PRO A 177 -32.49 10.03 6.53
CA PRO A 177 -33.23 10.52 7.69
C PRO A 177 -32.33 10.83 8.90
N GLN A 178 -32.69 11.86 9.67
CA GLN A 178 -31.98 12.21 10.91
C GLN A 178 -31.95 11.01 11.87
N GLY A 179 -30.76 10.66 12.39
CA GLY A 179 -30.53 9.48 13.23
C GLY A 179 -29.95 8.26 12.50
N LEU A 180 -29.91 8.26 11.16
CA LEU A 180 -29.28 7.23 10.33
C LEU A 180 -28.04 7.73 9.57
N LEU A 181 -27.58 8.94 9.87
CA LEU A 181 -26.44 9.58 9.21
C LEU A 181 -25.17 8.72 9.38
N PRO A 182 -24.33 8.59 8.32
CA PRO A 182 -23.06 7.88 8.43
C PRO A 182 -22.14 8.55 9.45
N PRO A 183 -21.27 7.78 10.12
CA PRO A 183 -20.37 8.30 11.15
C PRO A 183 -19.48 9.41 10.59
N THR A 184 -19.27 10.44 11.41
CA THR A 184 -18.35 11.53 11.10
C THR A 184 -16.92 11.01 11.23
N VAL A 185 -15.97 11.56 10.46
CA VAL A 185 -14.56 11.21 10.65
C VAL A 185 -14.10 11.83 11.98
N HIS A 186 -13.68 10.98 12.91
CA HIS A 186 -13.21 11.38 14.24
C HIS A 186 -11.70 11.18 14.37
N SER A 187 -11.05 12.05 15.13
CA SER A 187 -9.65 11.86 15.53
C SER A 187 -9.51 10.65 16.46
N LEU A 188 -8.30 10.11 16.61
CA LEU A 188 -8.07 8.96 17.50
C LEU A 188 -8.48 9.25 18.95
N ALA A 189 -8.22 10.46 19.44
CA ALA A 189 -8.64 10.89 20.78
C ALA A 189 -10.17 10.97 20.91
N GLN A 190 -10.86 11.44 19.86
CA GLN A 190 -12.32 11.44 19.83
C GLN A 190 -12.87 10.01 19.82
N TRP A 191 -12.24 9.08 19.09
CA TRP A 191 -12.64 7.67 19.10
C TRP A 191 -12.50 7.02 20.48
N GLN A 192 -11.43 7.34 21.22
CA GLN A 192 -11.30 6.91 22.62
C GLN A 192 -12.47 7.40 23.47
N GLN A 193 -12.80 8.69 23.39
CA GLN A 193 -13.93 9.27 24.14
C GLN A 193 -15.29 8.68 23.72
N ILE A 194 -15.50 8.44 22.42
CA ILE A 194 -16.72 7.81 21.90
C ILE A 194 -16.85 6.38 22.44
N ALA A 195 -15.77 5.61 22.41
CA ALA A 195 -15.76 4.24 22.91
C ALA A 195 -16.06 4.16 24.41
N GLU A 196 -15.56 5.13 25.19
CA GLU A 196 -15.76 5.19 26.64
C GLU A 196 -17.18 5.66 27.01
N HIS A 197 -17.71 6.69 26.34
CA HIS A 197 -18.91 7.40 26.82
C HIS A 197 -20.15 7.25 25.95
N ARG A 198 -20.02 6.82 24.68
CA ARG A 198 -21.15 6.76 23.73
C ARG A 198 -21.52 5.37 23.27
N LEU A 199 -20.55 4.45 23.19
CA LEU A 199 -20.84 3.07 22.79
C LEU A 199 -21.44 2.27 23.95
N THR A 200 -22.47 1.49 23.66
CA THR A 200 -23.03 0.50 24.59
C THR A 200 -22.07 -0.68 24.76
N ALA A 201 -22.27 -1.49 25.81
CA ALA A 201 -21.47 -2.70 26.03
C ALA A 201 -21.58 -3.69 24.86
N ALA A 202 -22.77 -3.83 24.26
CA ALA A 202 -22.99 -4.71 23.11
C ALA A 202 -22.25 -4.22 21.86
N GLU A 203 -22.21 -2.90 21.62
CA GLU A 203 -21.47 -2.32 20.50
C GLU A 203 -19.96 -2.46 20.69
N ARG A 204 -19.44 -2.18 21.89
CA ARG A 204 -18.03 -2.40 22.23
C ARG A 204 -17.62 -3.85 22.01
N HIS A 205 -18.42 -4.78 22.50
CA HIS A 205 -18.20 -6.21 22.33
C HIS A 205 -18.22 -6.60 20.85
N GLY A 206 -19.22 -6.17 20.06
CA GLY A 206 -19.29 -6.47 18.62
C GLY A 206 -18.09 -5.93 17.82
N ILE A 207 -17.60 -4.74 18.18
CA ILE A 207 -16.36 -4.18 17.65
C ILE A 207 -15.15 -5.04 18.04
N GLY A 208 -15.06 -5.42 19.31
CA GLY A 208 -14.01 -6.29 19.84
C GLY A 208 -13.95 -7.64 19.13
N THR A 209 -15.09 -8.30 18.93
CA THR A 209 -15.20 -9.56 18.18
C THR A 209 -14.73 -9.41 16.73
N THR A 210 -15.13 -8.32 16.06
CA THR A 210 -14.72 -8.03 14.67
C THR A 210 -13.22 -7.76 14.58
N ALA A 211 -12.67 -6.98 15.51
CA ALA A 211 -11.25 -6.72 15.61
C ALA A 211 -10.45 -8.01 15.87
N LEU A 212 -10.92 -8.88 16.76
CA LEU A 212 -10.27 -10.16 17.06
C LEU A 212 -10.23 -11.09 15.84
N ARG A 213 -11.29 -11.11 15.01
CA ARG A 213 -11.27 -11.83 13.72
C ARG A 213 -10.17 -11.29 12.81
N ALA A 214 -10.01 -9.98 12.70
CA ALA A 214 -8.95 -9.38 11.90
C ALA A 214 -7.54 -9.68 12.46
N ILE A 215 -7.35 -9.59 13.78
CA ILE A 215 -6.09 -9.95 14.45
C ILE A 215 -5.73 -11.41 14.17
N ARG A 216 -6.70 -12.33 14.26
CA ARG A 216 -6.49 -13.75 13.92
C ARG A 216 -6.07 -13.94 12.47
N SER A 217 -6.70 -13.24 11.53
CA SER A 217 -6.32 -13.31 10.11
C SER A 217 -4.89 -12.81 9.86
N PHE A 218 -4.44 -11.76 10.56
CA PHE A 218 -3.04 -11.32 10.51
C PHE A 218 -2.09 -12.30 11.21
N HIS A 219 -2.48 -12.86 12.35
CA HIS A 219 -1.69 -13.86 13.05
C HIS A 219 -1.48 -15.12 12.20
N ALA A 220 -2.47 -15.53 11.41
CA ALA A 220 -2.34 -16.63 10.45
C ALA A 220 -1.29 -16.35 9.35
N LEU A 221 -1.07 -15.09 8.98
CA LEU A 221 -0.02 -14.70 8.03
C LEU A 221 1.40 -14.75 8.63
N LYS A 222 1.55 -14.89 9.95
CA LYS A 222 2.88 -14.95 10.61
C LYS A 222 3.77 -16.04 10.00
N ASN A 223 3.19 -17.16 9.60
CA ASN A 223 3.94 -18.26 8.98
C ASN A 223 4.56 -17.91 7.62
N SER A 224 3.99 -16.93 6.90
CA SER A 224 4.52 -16.40 5.64
C SER A 224 5.32 -15.11 5.80
N PHE A 225 5.36 -14.53 7.01
CA PHE A 225 6.19 -13.38 7.39
C PHE A 225 7.04 -13.71 8.62
N PRO A 226 8.08 -14.55 8.46
CA PRO A 226 8.89 -14.97 9.58
C PRO A 226 9.74 -13.83 10.13
N ASP A 227 10.16 -13.97 11.38
CA ASP A 227 11.20 -13.12 11.95
C ASP A 227 12.54 -13.46 11.27
N ASN A 228 12.99 -12.57 10.39
CA ASN A 228 14.16 -12.76 9.56
C ASN A 228 14.95 -11.45 9.42
N PRO A 229 16.22 -11.50 8.98
CA PRO A 229 17.01 -10.28 8.77
C PRO A 229 16.42 -9.30 7.74
N ALA A 230 15.49 -9.76 6.89
CA ALA A 230 14.77 -8.91 5.94
C ALA A 230 13.63 -8.10 6.61
N GLY A 231 13.31 -8.37 7.87
CA GLY A 231 12.31 -7.66 8.65
C GLY A 231 10.86 -7.98 8.26
N ASP A 232 10.59 -9.17 7.71
CA ASP A 232 9.26 -9.56 7.21
C ASP A 232 8.18 -9.48 8.30
N GLU A 233 8.43 -10.01 9.51
CA GLU A 233 7.48 -9.89 10.64
C GLU A 233 7.18 -8.42 10.96
N GLY A 234 8.20 -7.55 10.92
CA GLY A 234 8.03 -6.11 11.14
C GLY A 234 7.11 -5.44 10.11
N ILE A 235 7.17 -5.88 8.85
CA ILE A 235 6.28 -5.39 7.78
C ILE A 235 4.83 -5.82 8.08
N LEU A 236 4.61 -7.09 8.42
CA LEU A 236 3.28 -7.61 8.79
C LEU A 236 2.69 -6.86 9.98
N VAL A 237 3.48 -6.66 11.04
CA VAL A 237 3.06 -5.97 12.25
C VAL A 237 2.70 -4.51 11.98
N ARG A 238 3.53 -3.76 11.25
CA ARG A 238 3.23 -2.35 10.93
C ARG A 238 1.98 -2.23 10.07
N GLY A 239 1.81 -3.09 9.07
CA GLY A 239 0.60 -3.13 8.24
C GLY A 239 -0.67 -3.45 9.05
N MET A 240 -0.60 -4.45 9.94
CA MET A 240 -1.68 -4.77 10.88
C MET A 240 -2.01 -3.56 11.78
N ASN A 241 -1.00 -2.88 12.30
CA ASN A 241 -1.18 -1.74 13.21
C ASN A 241 -1.88 -0.57 12.53
N ASP A 242 -1.64 -0.35 11.25
CA ASP A 242 -2.33 0.68 10.47
C ASP A 242 -3.78 0.29 10.11
N VAL A 243 -4.03 -1.00 9.82
CA VAL A 243 -5.40 -1.52 9.63
C VAL A 243 -6.22 -1.43 10.90
N LEU A 244 -5.62 -1.73 12.05
CA LEU A 244 -6.27 -1.76 13.36
C LEU A 244 -5.99 -0.49 14.20
N ARG A 245 -5.67 0.62 13.53
CA ARG A 245 -5.23 1.87 14.18
C ARG A 245 -6.19 2.38 15.25
N GLU A 246 -7.50 2.40 14.95
CA GLU A 246 -8.55 2.84 15.88
C GLU A 246 -8.72 1.86 17.05
N VAL A 247 -8.68 0.55 16.77
CA VAL A 247 -8.73 -0.51 17.79
C VAL A 247 -7.55 -0.40 18.73
N ARG A 248 -6.35 -0.12 18.22
CA ARG A 248 -5.15 0.10 19.04
C ARG A 248 -5.25 1.36 19.89
N ALA A 249 -5.81 2.44 19.35
CA ALA A 249 -6.04 3.66 20.12
C ALA A 249 -7.00 3.43 21.29
N ILE A 250 -8.07 2.66 21.09
CA ILE A 250 -9.05 2.35 22.15
C ILE A 250 -8.48 1.34 23.15
N GLY A 251 -7.80 0.31 22.65
CA GLY A 251 -7.29 -0.83 23.42
C GLY A 251 -8.27 -2.00 23.42
N LEU A 252 -7.79 -3.20 23.05
CA LEU A 252 -8.63 -4.39 22.95
C LEU A 252 -9.27 -4.77 24.30
N ALA A 253 -8.57 -4.49 25.41
CA ALA A 253 -9.08 -4.74 26.76
C ALA A 253 -10.31 -3.90 27.15
N ARG A 254 -10.55 -2.77 26.47
CA ARG A 254 -11.77 -1.97 26.66
C ARG A 254 -12.93 -2.42 25.78
N LEU A 255 -12.63 -3.13 24.69
CA LEU A 255 -13.61 -3.67 23.75
C LEU A 255 -14.10 -5.06 24.18
N LEU A 256 -13.21 -5.88 24.77
CA LEU A 256 -13.49 -7.22 25.28
C LEU A 256 -13.15 -7.30 26.80
N PRO A 257 -14.14 -7.52 27.67
CA PRO A 257 -13.95 -7.69 29.12
C PRO A 257 -12.92 -8.77 29.48
N ALA A 258 -12.32 -8.71 30.67
CA ALA A 258 -11.27 -9.64 31.08
C ALA A 258 -11.78 -11.09 31.29
N ASP A 259 -13.03 -11.23 31.68
CA ASP A 259 -13.76 -12.49 31.90
C ASP A 259 -14.41 -13.06 30.63
N ASP A 260 -14.21 -12.39 29.49
CA ASP A 260 -14.76 -12.79 28.21
C ASP A 260 -14.12 -14.11 27.71
N GLY A 261 -14.97 -15.09 27.36
CA GLY A 261 -14.54 -16.41 26.88
C GLY A 261 -13.64 -16.35 25.64
N LEU A 262 -13.80 -15.33 24.79
CA LEU A 262 -12.94 -15.10 23.62
C LEU A 262 -11.50 -14.77 24.01
N ARG A 263 -11.29 -14.05 25.11
CA ARG A 263 -9.92 -13.73 25.57
C ARG A 263 -9.21 -14.97 26.09
N THR A 264 -9.94 -15.85 26.76
CA THR A 264 -9.40 -17.14 27.24
C THR A 264 -9.04 -18.03 26.06
N LEU A 265 -9.93 -18.10 25.06
CA LEU A 265 -9.77 -18.94 23.88
C LEU A 265 -8.64 -18.48 22.95
N TYR A 266 -8.50 -17.17 22.72
CA TYR A 266 -7.53 -16.59 21.79
C TYR A 266 -6.34 -15.90 22.47
N ARG A 267 -6.03 -16.27 23.70
CA ARG A 267 -4.97 -15.67 24.51
C ARG A 267 -3.63 -15.51 23.77
N PRO A 268 -3.07 -16.52 23.08
CA PRO A 268 -1.78 -16.36 22.41
C PRO A 268 -1.81 -15.31 21.28
N VAL A 269 -2.93 -15.21 20.58
CA VAL A 269 -3.15 -14.24 19.49
C VAL A 269 -3.23 -12.82 20.04
N ILE A 270 -3.93 -12.65 21.17
CA ILE A 270 -4.06 -11.35 21.85
C ILE A 270 -2.71 -10.91 22.44
N GLU A 271 -1.97 -11.81 23.08
CA GLU A 271 -0.64 -11.52 23.62
C GLU A 271 0.35 -11.11 22.52
N TRP A 272 0.29 -11.74 21.35
CA TRP A 272 1.07 -11.31 20.18
C TRP A 272 0.67 -9.91 19.70
N PHE A 273 -0.63 -9.61 19.61
CA PHE A 273 -1.11 -8.28 19.22
C PHE A 273 -0.72 -7.19 20.22
N ASP A 274 -0.79 -7.48 21.52
CA ASP A 274 -0.48 -6.51 22.58
C ASP A 274 1.03 -6.21 22.63
N ARG A 275 1.90 -7.23 22.53
CA ARG A 275 3.36 -7.04 22.48
C ARG A 275 3.83 -6.20 21.29
N THR A 276 3.13 -6.30 20.16
CA THR A 276 3.49 -5.65 18.89
C THR A 276 2.99 -4.19 18.75
N GLY A 277 2.36 -3.65 19.80
CA GLY A 277 1.79 -2.30 19.82
C GLY A 277 2.75 -1.17 20.18
N ALA A 278 3.93 -1.48 20.73
CA ALA A 278 4.87 -0.48 21.22
C ALA A 278 5.94 -0.12 20.18
N SER A 279 5.57 0.64 19.14
CA SER A 279 6.55 1.31 18.28
C SER A 279 5.93 2.54 17.62
N GLY A 280 5.91 3.65 18.36
CA GLY A 280 5.69 4.98 17.80
C GLY A 280 6.99 5.76 17.89
N ALA A 281 7.84 5.66 16.86
CA ALA A 281 8.93 6.62 16.69
C ALA A 281 8.31 7.95 16.27
N THR A 282 8.10 8.85 17.24
CA THR A 282 7.87 10.26 16.95
C THR A 282 9.17 10.83 16.41
N ALA A 283 9.22 11.07 15.10
CA ALA A 283 10.30 11.82 14.48
C ALA A 283 10.37 13.20 15.13
N GLN A 284 11.45 13.47 15.85
CA GLN A 284 11.75 14.79 16.38
C GLN A 284 12.09 15.72 15.22
N SER A 285 11.43 16.88 15.16
CA SER A 285 11.79 17.93 14.20
C SER A 285 13.25 18.35 14.41
N PRO A 286 14.10 18.29 13.38
CA PRO A 286 15.46 18.78 13.48
C PRO A 286 15.45 20.31 13.65
N ALA A 287 16.38 20.81 14.47
CA ALA A 287 16.58 22.24 14.65
C ALA A 287 16.94 22.90 13.30
N ALA A 288 16.23 23.99 12.95
CA ALA A 288 16.43 24.71 11.71
C ALA A 288 17.85 25.29 11.64
N ALA A 289 18.57 25.00 10.54
CA ALA A 289 19.77 25.73 10.20
C ALA A 289 19.43 27.22 9.99
N ARG A 290 20.34 28.12 10.41
CA ARG A 290 20.13 29.57 10.31
C ARG A 290 20.01 29.97 8.83
N LEU A 291 18.86 30.53 8.44
CA LEU A 291 18.57 30.98 7.07
C LEU A 291 19.47 32.16 6.68
N ASP A 292 20.20 32.02 5.57
CA ASP A 292 21.04 33.08 5.00
C ASP A 292 20.25 33.90 3.97
N LEU A 293 19.72 35.04 4.43
CA LEU A 293 18.90 35.94 3.61
C LEU A 293 19.66 36.55 2.42
N GLY A 294 21.00 36.56 2.44
CA GLY A 294 21.82 37.04 1.33
C GLY A 294 21.86 36.08 0.13
N LYS A 295 21.39 34.84 0.30
CA LYS A 295 21.33 33.83 -0.77
C LYS A 295 19.95 33.74 -1.44
N VAL A 296 18.91 34.25 -0.78
CA VAL A 296 17.51 34.18 -1.23
C VAL A 296 17.18 35.44 -2.04
N GLN A 297 16.55 35.29 -3.21
CA GLN A 297 16.12 36.44 -4.01
C GLN A 297 15.06 37.27 -3.27
N GLY A 298 15.17 38.60 -3.34
CA GLY A 298 14.32 39.53 -2.61
C GLY A 298 12.90 39.63 -3.14
N GLY A 299 11.92 39.65 -2.24
CA GLY A 299 10.49 39.70 -2.57
C GLY A 299 9.79 38.35 -2.40
N ILE A 300 10.52 37.27 -2.11
CA ILE A 300 9.97 35.96 -1.75
C ILE A 300 9.38 36.02 -0.34
N LEU A 301 10.20 36.41 0.64
CA LEU A 301 9.86 36.50 2.06
C LEU A 301 9.35 37.88 2.44
N SER A 302 9.87 38.94 1.82
CA SER A 302 9.46 40.32 2.06
C SER A 302 8.55 40.88 0.95
N SER A 303 7.84 41.97 1.25
CA SER A 303 7.07 42.74 0.27
C SER A 303 7.21 44.24 0.57
N PRO A 304 8.18 44.93 -0.04
CA PRO A 304 8.42 46.35 0.25
C PRO A 304 7.17 47.22 0.00
N ALA A 305 6.81 48.01 1.01
CA ALA A 305 5.61 48.84 1.00
C ALA A 305 5.66 50.00 -0.01
N ASP A 306 6.87 50.45 -0.35
CA ASP A 306 7.17 51.57 -1.25
C ASP A 306 7.11 51.21 -2.75
N THR A 307 6.87 49.94 -3.10
CA THR A 307 6.74 49.53 -4.51
C THR A 307 5.51 50.17 -5.15
N THR A 308 5.69 50.95 -6.22
CA THR A 308 4.58 51.62 -6.92
C THR A 308 4.36 51.10 -8.33
N HIS A 309 5.43 50.80 -9.09
CA HIS A 309 5.33 50.30 -10.46
C HIS A 309 6.24 49.08 -10.67
N GLY A 310 5.95 48.29 -11.69
CA GLY A 310 6.79 47.18 -12.10
C GLY A 310 6.59 46.77 -13.54
N ALA A 311 7.40 45.82 -13.98
CA ALA A 311 7.26 45.18 -15.29
C ALA A 311 7.63 43.71 -15.17
N LEU A 312 6.83 42.85 -15.81
CA LEU A 312 7.17 41.45 -16.02
C LEU A 312 7.74 41.32 -17.43
N VAL A 313 9.05 41.06 -17.51
CA VAL A 313 9.78 40.97 -18.78
C VAL A 313 9.96 39.50 -19.12
N LEU A 314 9.45 39.08 -20.28
CA LEU A 314 9.53 37.71 -20.76
C LEU A 314 10.63 37.61 -21.82
N LEU A 315 11.63 36.76 -21.59
CA LEU A 315 12.83 36.68 -22.42
C LEU A 315 13.04 35.28 -23.00
N ARG A 316 13.66 35.25 -24.18
CA ARG A 316 14.15 34.04 -24.84
C ARG A 316 15.68 34.02 -24.83
N VAL A 317 16.25 32.86 -24.50
CA VAL A 317 17.69 32.58 -24.69
C VAL A 317 17.98 32.46 -26.19
N THR A 318 18.92 33.26 -26.69
CA THR A 318 19.46 33.20 -28.06
C THR A 318 20.88 32.65 -28.09
N ASN A 319 21.63 32.75 -26.98
CA ASN A 319 22.93 32.11 -26.81
C ASN A 319 23.09 31.69 -25.33
N ALA A 320 23.19 30.39 -25.08
CA ALA A 320 23.22 29.83 -23.73
C ALA A 320 24.42 30.32 -22.89
N ALA A 321 25.63 30.35 -23.47
CA ALA A 321 26.85 30.73 -22.75
C ALA A 321 26.81 32.21 -22.34
N GLN A 322 26.44 33.10 -23.25
CA GLN A 322 26.26 34.52 -22.96
C GLN A 322 25.14 34.77 -21.94
N ALA A 323 24.02 34.03 -22.04
CA ALA A 323 22.91 34.13 -21.11
C ALA A 323 23.30 33.69 -19.68
N LEU A 324 24.00 32.57 -19.54
CA LEU A 324 24.52 32.09 -18.25
C LEU A 324 25.47 33.10 -17.61
N ASP A 325 26.34 33.70 -18.41
CA ASP A 325 27.31 34.71 -17.96
C ASP A 325 26.62 36.03 -17.56
N ALA A 326 25.59 36.45 -18.30
CA ALA A 326 24.76 37.61 -17.94
C ALA A 326 23.98 37.37 -16.64
N LEU A 327 23.29 36.23 -16.52
CA LEU A 327 22.50 35.86 -15.33
C LEU A 327 23.35 35.83 -14.06
N ALA A 328 24.59 35.36 -14.15
CA ALA A 328 25.52 35.30 -13.02
C ALA A 328 25.98 36.70 -12.52
N ARG A 329 25.92 37.73 -13.37
CA ARG A 329 26.40 39.09 -13.08
C ARG A 329 25.28 40.10 -12.79
N TRP A 330 24.03 39.79 -13.11
CA TRP A 330 22.94 40.73 -12.90
C TRP A 330 22.79 41.11 -11.41
N PRO A 331 22.42 42.36 -11.10
CA PRO A 331 22.24 42.85 -9.74
C PRO A 331 20.89 42.36 -9.17
N VAL A 332 20.76 41.04 -9.01
CA VAL A 332 19.57 40.40 -8.42
C VAL A 332 19.50 40.78 -6.95
N CYS A 333 18.36 41.34 -6.52
CA CYS A 333 18.14 41.71 -5.13
C CYS A 333 17.99 40.48 -4.25
N THR A 334 18.35 40.63 -2.98
CA THR A 334 18.26 39.58 -1.96
C THR A 334 17.28 39.93 -0.86
N GLU A 335 16.91 38.96 -0.02
CA GLU A 335 16.11 39.24 1.18
C GLU A 335 16.90 40.03 2.24
N ALA A 336 18.23 40.01 2.21
CA ALA A 336 19.05 40.88 3.06
C ALA A 336 18.89 42.37 2.70
N ASP A 337 18.57 42.69 1.44
CA ASP A 337 18.35 44.06 0.98
C ASP A 337 16.98 44.63 1.42
N ALA A 338 16.10 43.81 2.01
CA ALA A 338 14.74 44.24 2.37
C ALA A 338 14.71 45.39 3.39
N ALA A 339 15.74 45.53 4.22
CA ALA A 339 15.86 46.62 5.19
C ALA A 339 16.18 47.98 4.53
N GLN A 340 16.93 47.98 3.43
CA GLN A 340 17.29 49.17 2.65
C GLN A 340 17.21 48.85 1.15
N PRO A 341 15.99 48.74 0.62
CA PRO A 341 15.82 48.18 -0.72
C PRO A 341 16.26 49.15 -1.82
N PRO A 342 16.87 48.67 -2.91
CA PRO A 342 17.28 49.51 -4.02
C PRO A 342 16.08 50.09 -4.76
N ARG A 343 16.29 51.21 -5.46
CA ARG A 343 15.23 51.93 -6.21
C ARG A 343 14.49 51.03 -7.20
N ILE A 344 15.23 50.19 -7.93
CA ILE A 344 14.69 49.18 -8.84
C ILE A 344 15.16 47.82 -8.33
N ARG A 345 14.20 46.93 -8.11
CA ARG A 345 14.41 45.59 -7.57
C ARG A 345 14.26 44.58 -8.69
N LEU A 346 15.32 43.83 -8.95
CA LEU A 346 15.38 42.82 -10.01
C LEU A 346 15.34 41.42 -9.40
N THR A 347 14.42 40.59 -9.87
CA THR A 347 14.40 39.15 -9.58
C THR A 347 14.28 38.35 -10.87
N VAL A 348 14.82 37.13 -10.86
CA VAL A 348 14.95 36.25 -12.02
C VAL A 348 14.26 34.93 -11.73
N ALA A 349 13.43 34.49 -12.66
CA ALA A 349 12.82 33.16 -12.64
C ALA A 349 13.02 32.47 -13.99
N LEU A 350 13.04 31.13 -13.98
CA LEU A 350 13.31 30.28 -15.12
C LEU A 350 12.11 29.36 -15.40
N THR A 351 11.82 29.12 -16.67
CA THR A 351 10.94 28.01 -17.08
C THR A 351 11.77 26.74 -17.29
N LEU A 352 11.14 25.56 -17.33
CA LEU A 352 11.82 24.33 -17.75
C LEU A 352 12.47 24.48 -19.14
N GLN A 353 11.76 25.10 -20.08
CA GLN A 353 12.28 25.34 -21.43
C GLN A 353 13.48 26.27 -21.41
N GLY A 354 13.50 27.26 -20.51
CA GLY A 354 14.67 28.09 -20.29
C GLY A 354 15.86 27.33 -19.73
N MET A 355 15.65 26.45 -18.75
CA MET A 355 16.73 25.60 -18.22
C MET A 355 17.31 24.67 -19.30
N LYS A 356 16.46 24.12 -20.18
CA LYS A 356 16.89 23.34 -21.35
C LYS A 356 17.66 24.20 -22.37
N ALA A 357 17.16 25.40 -22.66
CA ALA A 357 17.81 26.34 -23.59
C ALA A 357 19.13 26.91 -23.05
N LEU A 358 19.34 26.88 -21.73
CA LEU A 358 20.62 27.17 -21.07
C LEU A 358 21.57 25.96 -21.03
N HIS A 359 21.16 24.81 -21.59
CA HIS A 359 21.91 23.55 -21.61
C HIS A 359 22.28 23.01 -20.22
N LEU A 360 21.38 23.14 -19.24
CA LEU A 360 21.56 22.50 -17.94
C LEU A 360 21.46 20.96 -18.09
N PRO A 361 22.29 20.17 -17.37
CA PRO A 361 22.30 18.71 -17.48
C PRO A 361 20.95 18.07 -17.17
N ALA A 362 20.58 17.04 -17.94
CA ALA A 362 19.34 16.28 -17.73
C ALA A 362 19.21 15.74 -16.30
N ALA A 363 20.31 15.32 -15.67
CA ALA A 363 20.34 14.85 -14.29
C ALA A 363 19.94 15.92 -13.25
N LEU A 364 20.10 17.22 -13.55
CA LEU A 364 19.57 18.30 -12.71
C LEU A 364 18.08 18.51 -12.98
N LEU A 365 17.68 18.48 -14.25
CA LEU A 365 16.30 18.71 -14.66
C LEU A 365 15.37 17.58 -14.22
N ASP A 366 15.88 16.35 -14.14
CA ASP A 366 15.12 15.18 -13.70
C ASP A 366 14.73 15.22 -12.22
N ARG A 367 15.32 16.13 -11.43
CA ARG A 367 15.02 16.35 -10.00
C ARG A 367 13.95 17.42 -9.77
N LEU A 368 13.54 18.16 -10.80
CA LEU A 368 12.47 19.16 -10.69
C LEU A 368 11.12 18.45 -10.41
N PRO A 369 10.24 19.10 -9.65
CA PRO A 369 8.93 18.52 -9.35
C PRO A 369 8.08 18.43 -10.63
N GLN A 370 7.26 17.39 -10.69
CA GLN A 370 6.58 16.98 -11.91
C GLN A 370 5.59 18.04 -12.42
N GLU A 371 4.85 18.70 -11.52
CA GLU A 371 3.92 19.77 -11.88
C GLU A 371 4.63 20.98 -12.52
N PHE A 372 5.88 21.25 -12.13
CA PHE A 372 6.71 22.26 -12.78
C PHE A 372 7.19 21.80 -14.16
N ILE A 373 7.48 20.51 -14.32
CA ILE A 373 7.89 19.92 -15.59
C ILE A 373 6.74 19.95 -16.61
N GLU A 374 5.53 19.64 -16.17
CA GLU A 374 4.30 19.61 -16.98
C GLU A 374 3.89 21.02 -17.43
N GLY A 375 3.98 22.00 -16.52
CA GLY A 375 3.55 23.37 -16.79
C GLY A 375 2.06 23.59 -16.54
N MET A 376 1.67 24.86 -16.35
CA MET A 376 0.33 25.22 -15.88
C MET A 376 -0.80 24.85 -16.85
N ASP A 377 -0.56 24.96 -18.15
CA ASP A 377 -1.53 24.63 -19.20
C ASP A 377 -1.89 23.14 -19.20
N ALA A 378 -0.89 22.25 -19.09
CA ALA A 378 -1.13 20.81 -18.92
C ALA A 378 -1.89 20.47 -17.63
N ARG A 379 -1.76 21.32 -16.59
CA ARG A 379 -2.41 21.16 -15.27
C ARG A 379 -3.80 21.78 -15.17
N ALA A 380 -4.37 22.31 -16.25
CA ALA A 380 -5.64 23.04 -16.24
C ALA A 380 -6.80 22.27 -15.57
N GLY A 381 -6.88 20.95 -15.78
CA GLY A 381 -7.89 20.09 -15.16
C GLY A 381 -7.82 20.05 -13.62
N VAL A 382 -6.61 20.02 -13.04
CA VAL A 382 -6.38 20.04 -11.58
C VAL A 382 -6.66 21.42 -10.99
N LEU A 383 -6.30 22.47 -11.72
CA LEU A 383 -6.55 23.86 -11.34
C LEU A 383 -8.04 24.25 -11.41
N GLY A 384 -8.83 23.48 -12.15
CA GLY A 384 -10.22 23.83 -12.48
C GLY A 384 -10.32 24.91 -13.55
N ASP A 385 -9.27 25.13 -14.35
CA ASP A 385 -9.24 26.03 -15.50
C ASP A 385 -10.01 25.40 -16.68
N LEU A 386 -11.32 25.27 -16.50
CA LEU A 386 -12.23 24.59 -17.43
C LEU A 386 -13.02 25.60 -18.26
N TYR A 387 -13.68 25.12 -19.31
CA TYR A 387 -14.63 25.89 -20.13
C TYR A 387 -14.03 27.22 -20.65
N GLY A 388 -14.56 28.36 -20.19
CA GLY A 388 -14.11 29.69 -20.60
C GLY A 388 -12.67 30.03 -20.19
N GLN A 389 -12.11 29.34 -19.19
CA GLN A 389 -10.75 29.55 -18.67
C GLN A 389 -9.74 28.53 -19.22
N HIS A 390 -10.17 27.60 -20.08
CA HIS A 390 -9.30 26.55 -20.62
C HIS A 390 -8.12 27.13 -21.41
N PRO A 391 -6.92 26.51 -21.38
CA PRO A 391 -5.73 26.97 -22.12
C PRO A 391 -5.96 27.28 -23.59
N ASP A 392 -6.87 26.57 -24.27
CA ASP A 392 -7.24 26.85 -25.67
C ASP A 392 -7.82 28.26 -25.90
N ARG A 393 -8.29 28.90 -24.83
CA ARG A 393 -8.87 30.25 -24.85
C ARG A 393 -7.95 31.30 -24.24
N TRP A 394 -6.77 30.91 -23.77
CA TRP A 394 -5.80 31.85 -23.21
C TRP A 394 -5.39 32.88 -24.27
N GLN A 395 -5.09 34.08 -23.79
CA GLN A 395 -4.65 35.22 -24.56
C GLN A 395 -3.22 35.60 -24.14
N PRO A 396 -2.18 34.90 -24.64
CA PRO A 396 -0.81 35.17 -24.26
C PRO A 396 -0.36 36.62 -24.54
N PRO A 397 0.74 37.06 -23.90
CA PRO A 397 1.31 38.40 -24.09
C PRO A 397 1.60 38.70 -25.57
N ARG A 398 1.56 39.99 -25.92
CA ARG A 398 1.89 40.46 -27.26
C ARG A 398 3.38 40.79 -27.38
N THR A 399 3.97 40.54 -28.55
CA THR A 399 5.34 40.92 -28.89
C THR A 399 5.50 42.43 -28.82
N ARG A 400 6.70 42.91 -28.49
CA ARG A 400 7.04 44.32 -28.69
C ARG A 400 7.20 44.61 -30.19
N GLY A 401 6.20 45.23 -30.81
CA GLY A 401 6.22 45.61 -32.22
C GLY A 401 6.97 46.92 -32.48
N ALA A 402 7.46 47.12 -33.71
CA ALA A 402 7.85 48.44 -34.17
C ALA A 402 6.61 49.34 -34.29
N VAL A 403 6.78 50.64 -34.04
CA VAL A 403 5.70 51.64 -34.16
C VAL A 403 5.03 51.49 -35.55
N GLY A 404 3.73 51.20 -35.59
CA GLY A 404 2.96 51.00 -36.83
C GLY A 404 2.65 49.55 -37.24
N THR A 405 3.05 48.53 -36.46
CA THR A 405 2.71 47.11 -36.72
C THR A 405 1.75 46.56 -35.65
N SER A 406 0.79 45.71 -36.05
CA SER A 406 -0.08 44.99 -35.09
C SER A 406 0.73 43.88 -34.41
N PRO A 407 1.02 43.98 -33.09
CA PRO A 407 1.90 43.01 -32.44
C PRO A 407 1.22 41.65 -32.27
N ALA A 408 1.93 40.58 -32.68
CA ALA A 408 1.50 39.19 -32.58
C ALA A 408 1.55 38.71 -31.12
N ARG A 409 0.82 37.63 -30.78
CA ARG A 409 0.92 36.99 -29.45
C ARG A 409 2.10 36.01 -29.44
N ILE A 410 2.79 35.91 -28.29
CA ILE A 410 3.88 34.96 -28.11
C ILE A 410 3.34 33.60 -27.65
N ALA A 411 3.99 32.51 -28.05
CA ALA A 411 3.75 31.22 -27.45
C ALA A 411 4.48 31.16 -26.09
N LEU A 412 3.77 30.80 -25.02
CA LEU A 412 4.35 30.75 -23.66
C LEU A 412 5.52 29.76 -23.56
N SER A 413 5.52 28.70 -24.36
CA SER A 413 6.62 27.73 -24.47
C SER A 413 7.95 28.32 -24.95
N THR A 414 7.93 29.51 -25.57
CA THR A 414 9.13 30.23 -26.02
C THR A 414 9.73 31.14 -24.95
N VAL A 415 9.05 31.29 -23.81
CA VAL A 415 9.54 32.06 -22.66
C VAL A 415 10.52 31.20 -21.89
N HIS A 416 11.77 31.66 -21.79
CA HIS A 416 12.87 30.94 -21.15
C HIS A 416 13.22 31.54 -19.78
N VAL A 417 13.33 32.86 -19.73
CA VAL A 417 13.66 33.61 -18.51
C VAL A 417 12.58 34.66 -18.29
N VAL A 418 12.17 34.83 -17.04
CA VAL A 418 11.23 35.87 -16.62
C VAL A 418 11.92 36.75 -15.62
N VAL A 419 11.94 38.06 -15.87
CA VAL A 419 12.50 39.06 -14.95
C VAL A 419 11.36 39.91 -14.42
N GLN A 420 11.25 40.01 -13.09
CA GLN A 420 10.39 41.01 -12.46
C GLN A 420 11.24 42.21 -12.08
N LEU A 421 10.89 43.37 -12.62
CA LEU A 421 11.43 44.66 -12.21
C LEU A 421 10.37 45.38 -11.37
N ARG A 422 10.70 45.75 -10.13
CA ARG A 422 9.80 46.51 -9.23
C ARG A 422 10.47 47.78 -8.74
N GLY A 423 9.85 48.92 -8.99
CA GLY A 423 10.39 50.23 -8.67
C GLY A 423 9.57 51.02 -7.65
N ALA A 424 10.26 51.83 -6.86
CA ALA A 424 9.67 52.87 -6.03
C ALA A 424 9.76 54.22 -6.76
N PHE A 425 8.62 54.68 -7.25
CA PHE A 425 8.48 55.96 -7.95
C PHE A 425 7.43 56.79 -7.19
N GLY A 426 7.86 57.89 -6.58
CA GLY A 426 7.05 58.71 -5.67
C GLY A 426 5.93 59.52 -6.37
N GLN A 427 5.10 60.21 -5.57
CA GLN A 427 3.90 60.92 -6.06
C GLN A 427 4.16 62.16 -6.94
N GLY A 428 5.42 62.58 -7.10
CA GLY A 428 5.79 63.72 -7.97
C GLY A 428 6.07 63.35 -9.44
N HIS A 429 5.90 62.08 -9.84
CA HIS A 429 6.10 61.66 -11.23
C HIS A 429 4.84 61.84 -12.09
N ARG A 430 5.04 62.15 -13.38
CA ARG A 430 3.97 62.22 -14.39
C ARG A 430 3.17 60.91 -14.38
N PRO A 431 1.82 60.96 -14.38
CA PRO A 431 1.00 59.76 -14.51
C PRO A 431 1.43 58.93 -15.72
N VAL A 432 1.67 57.63 -15.52
CA VAL A 432 1.98 56.70 -16.60
C VAL A 432 0.69 56.34 -17.32
N PRO A 433 0.60 56.50 -18.65
CA PRO A 433 -0.58 56.09 -19.41
C PRO A 433 -0.89 54.59 -19.24
N ALA A 434 -2.17 54.22 -19.33
CA ALA A 434 -2.58 52.83 -19.24
C ALA A 434 -1.89 51.97 -20.32
N GLY A 435 -1.38 50.81 -19.91
CA GLY A 435 -0.63 49.89 -20.78
C GLY A 435 0.83 50.25 -21.02
N GLU A 436 1.31 51.41 -20.56
CA GLU A 436 2.72 51.80 -20.71
C GLU A 436 3.56 51.40 -19.49
N VAL A 437 4.84 51.08 -19.75
CA VAL A 437 5.82 50.83 -18.70
C VAL A 437 6.33 52.16 -18.15
N HIS A 438 6.48 52.26 -16.83
CA HIS A 438 7.05 53.46 -16.21
C HIS A 438 8.43 53.78 -16.82
N PRO A 439 8.68 55.02 -17.32
CA PRO A 439 9.92 55.36 -18.04
C PRO A 439 11.21 55.03 -17.28
N GLY A 440 11.18 55.13 -15.94
CA GLY A 440 12.29 54.74 -15.08
C GLY A 440 12.70 53.26 -15.12
N LEU A 441 11.86 52.37 -15.66
CA LEU A 441 12.18 50.94 -15.87
C LEU A 441 12.72 50.66 -17.27
N GLY A 442 12.54 51.57 -18.23
CA GLY A 442 12.93 51.40 -19.63
C GLY A 442 14.41 51.06 -19.82
N PRO A 443 15.36 51.81 -19.22
CA PRO A 443 16.78 51.51 -19.34
C PRO A 443 17.16 50.12 -18.83
N ASP A 444 16.56 49.67 -17.72
CA ASP A 444 16.77 48.32 -17.19
C ASP A 444 16.25 47.24 -18.13
N ILE A 445 15.08 47.44 -18.73
CA ILE A 445 14.50 46.51 -19.70
C ILE A 445 15.39 46.38 -20.94
N GLU A 446 15.89 47.50 -21.48
CA GLU A 446 16.80 47.46 -22.64
C GLU A 446 18.12 46.78 -22.30
N ARG A 447 18.65 46.96 -21.08
CA ARG A 447 19.87 46.28 -20.62
C ARG A 447 19.74 44.76 -20.63
N LEU A 448 18.55 44.19 -20.40
CA LEU A 448 18.34 42.74 -20.40
C LEU A 448 18.58 42.10 -21.78
N GLN A 449 18.42 42.87 -22.86
CA GLN A 449 18.64 42.44 -24.25
C GLN A 449 19.80 43.16 -24.96
N ALA A 450 20.71 43.77 -24.20
CA ALA A 450 21.89 44.42 -24.78
C ALA A 450 22.75 43.41 -25.57
N PRO A 451 23.52 43.86 -26.58
CA PRO A 451 24.45 42.99 -27.30
C PRO A 451 25.37 42.24 -26.33
N GLY A 452 25.51 40.92 -26.52
CA GLY A 452 26.35 40.06 -25.68
C GLY A 452 25.68 39.47 -24.45
N THR A 453 24.39 39.74 -24.16
CA THR A 453 23.66 39.04 -23.08
C THR A 453 23.14 37.66 -23.49
N GLY A 454 23.09 37.33 -24.79
CA GLY A 454 22.49 36.08 -25.26
C GLY A 454 20.99 35.95 -24.97
N LEU A 455 20.30 37.07 -24.71
CA LEU A 455 18.89 37.12 -24.36
C LEU A 455 18.14 38.12 -25.26
N LYS A 456 16.88 37.80 -25.57
CA LYS A 456 15.97 38.67 -26.34
C LYS A 456 14.67 38.87 -25.58
N VAL A 457 14.22 40.12 -25.44
CA VAL A 457 12.89 40.40 -24.88
C VAL A 457 11.82 39.99 -25.90
N LEU A 458 10.91 39.12 -25.47
CA LEU A 458 9.74 38.70 -26.25
C LEU A 458 8.55 39.63 -26.01
N ALA A 459 8.24 39.87 -24.74
CA ALA A 459 7.11 40.69 -24.31
C ALA A 459 7.41 41.38 -22.97
N VAL A 460 6.72 42.49 -22.73
CA VAL A 460 6.79 43.24 -21.46
C VAL A 460 5.37 43.54 -21.02
N GLU A 461 5.04 43.16 -19.80
CA GLU A 461 3.74 43.41 -19.19
C GLU A 461 3.91 44.45 -18.08
N ALA A 462 3.31 45.62 -18.26
CA ALA A 462 3.37 46.71 -17.29
C ALA A 462 2.51 46.39 -16.06
N MET A 463 3.02 46.72 -14.88
CA MET A 463 2.35 46.51 -13.60
C MET A 463 2.35 47.81 -12.79
N GLN A 464 1.25 48.06 -12.08
CA GLN A 464 1.10 49.22 -11.22
C GLN A 464 0.39 48.83 -9.93
N ARG A 465 0.85 49.36 -8.80
CA ARG A 465 0.16 49.19 -7.52
C ARG A 465 -0.90 50.28 -7.38
N ASN A 466 -2.17 49.90 -7.26
CA ASN A 466 -3.22 50.84 -6.88
C ASN A 466 -3.13 51.10 -5.37
N THR A 467 -3.08 52.37 -4.95
CA THR A 467 -3.03 52.77 -3.53
C THR A 467 -4.44 53.05 -2.99
N ALA A 468 -4.72 52.68 -1.74
CA ALA A 468 -6.03 52.88 -1.11
C ALA A 468 -6.40 54.35 -0.79
N GLY A 469 -5.49 55.30 -1.04
CA GLY A 469 -5.67 56.74 -0.84
C GLY A 469 -4.34 57.45 -0.57
N PRO A 470 -4.32 58.79 -0.49
CA PRO A 470 -3.14 59.55 -0.10
C PRO A 470 -2.62 59.09 1.28
N GLY A 471 -1.36 58.64 1.36
CA GLY A 471 -0.73 58.19 2.60
C GLY A 471 -0.93 56.72 2.98
N SER A 472 -1.79 55.95 2.30
CA SER A 472 -1.90 54.50 2.53
C SER A 472 -0.78 53.73 1.82
N THR A 473 -0.09 52.87 2.57
CA THR A 473 1.00 52.01 2.07
C THR A 473 0.51 50.65 1.56
N ARG A 474 -0.80 50.34 1.72
CA ARG A 474 -1.37 49.05 1.32
C ARG A 474 -1.99 49.09 -0.08
N PRO A 475 -1.77 48.04 -0.89
CA PRO A 475 -2.38 47.93 -2.21
C PRO A 475 -3.89 47.71 -2.11
N LYS A 476 -4.63 48.20 -3.12
CA LYS A 476 -6.06 47.97 -3.32
C LYS A 476 -6.28 47.24 -4.65
N ASP A 477 -7.17 46.26 -4.71
CA ASP A 477 -7.54 45.64 -5.99
C ASP A 477 -8.54 46.51 -6.78
N HIS A 478 -8.92 46.09 -7.99
CA HIS A 478 -9.92 46.83 -8.79
C HIS A 478 -11.37 46.62 -8.31
N PHE A 479 -11.66 45.63 -7.46
CA PHE A 479 -12.98 45.46 -6.83
C PHE A 479 -13.17 46.30 -5.57
N GLY A 480 -12.09 46.92 -5.08
CA GLY A 480 -12.13 47.88 -4.01
C GLY A 480 -11.58 47.40 -2.67
N PHE A 481 -10.97 46.22 -2.60
CA PHE A 481 -10.48 45.64 -1.36
C PHE A 481 -8.99 45.90 -1.15
N GLN A 482 -8.61 46.30 0.06
CA GLN A 482 -7.20 46.29 0.45
C GLN A 482 -6.68 44.85 0.50
N ASP A 483 -5.48 44.63 -0.03
CA ASP A 483 -4.83 43.31 -0.08
C ASP A 483 -3.54 43.28 0.78
N GLY A 484 -3.04 42.08 1.05
CA GLY A 484 -1.76 41.83 1.72
C GLY A 484 -1.85 41.48 3.21
N PHE A 485 -3.05 41.23 3.76
CA PHE A 485 -3.26 40.99 5.21
C PHE A 485 -2.79 39.61 5.69
N SER A 486 -3.25 38.53 5.04
CA SER A 486 -2.89 37.16 5.42
C SER A 486 -1.76 36.68 4.52
N GLN A 487 -0.55 36.64 5.07
CA GLN A 487 0.68 36.22 4.41
C GLN A 487 1.47 35.32 5.38
N PRO A 488 2.09 34.23 4.90
CA PRO A 488 2.96 33.43 5.75
C PRO A 488 4.19 34.22 6.23
N VAL A 489 4.58 34.01 7.48
CA VAL A 489 5.76 34.64 8.11
C VAL A 489 6.67 33.59 8.74
N LEU A 490 7.99 33.78 8.70
CA LEU A 490 8.95 32.78 9.20
C LEU A 490 9.27 32.93 10.69
N ALA A 491 9.15 34.14 11.24
CA ALA A 491 9.39 34.41 12.65
C ALA A 491 8.05 34.64 13.35
N ALA A 492 7.83 33.94 14.47
CA ALA A 492 6.73 34.26 15.36
C ALA A 492 6.97 35.65 15.95
N GLY A 493 6.12 36.61 15.59
CA GLY A 493 6.03 37.90 16.30
C GLY A 493 5.39 37.70 17.68
N THR A 494 4.59 38.66 18.12
CA THR A 494 3.72 38.47 19.30
C THR A 494 2.86 37.21 19.12
N PRO A 495 2.81 36.29 20.10
CA PRO A 495 2.02 35.05 19.99
C PRO A 495 0.58 35.33 19.58
N ALA A 496 0.11 34.64 18.53
CA ALA A 496 -1.29 34.67 18.14
C ALA A 496 -2.11 33.79 19.11
N THR A 497 -3.32 34.22 19.47
CA THR A 497 -4.17 33.46 20.41
C THR A 497 -5.17 32.56 19.71
N ARG A 498 -5.51 32.84 18.44
CA ARG A 498 -6.53 32.12 17.67
C ARG A 498 -6.02 31.55 16.35
N TRP A 499 -5.20 32.30 15.62
CA TRP A 499 -4.61 31.83 14.36
C TRP A 499 -3.24 32.44 14.11
N SER A 500 -2.23 31.60 13.85
CA SER A 500 -0.88 32.03 13.51
C SER A 500 -0.64 31.95 12.00
N ASP A 501 -0.12 33.02 11.42
CA ASP A 501 0.40 32.97 10.05
C ASP A 501 1.83 32.41 9.99
N THR A 502 2.44 32.07 11.12
CA THR A 502 3.81 31.54 11.18
C THR A 502 3.90 30.20 10.47
N VAL A 503 4.94 30.02 9.65
CA VAL A 503 5.24 28.77 8.94
C VAL A 503 6.72 28.44 9.03
N ALA A 504 7.06 27.16 8.92
CA ALA A 504 8.44 26.77 8.73
C ALA A 504 9.00 27.29 7.38
N PRO A 505 10.33 27.56 7.27
CA PRO A 505 10.92 28.09 6.05
C PRO A 505 10.67 27.22 4.80
N GLY A 506 10.54 25.91 4.98
CA GLY A 506 10.21 24.93 3.94
C GLY A 506 8.84 25.09 3.30
N GLU A 507 7.96 25.96 3.81
CA GLU A 507 6.73 26.33 3.09
C GLU A 507 6.99 27.33 1.96
N LEU A 508 8.08 28.11 2.03
CA LEU A 508 8.41 29.15 1.04
C LEU A 508 9.70 28.89 0.28
N LEU A 509 10.63 28.13 0.88
CA LEU A 509 11.96 27.87 0.33
C LEU A 509 12.27 26.38 0.31
N LEU A 510 12.77 25.89 -0.83
CA LEU A 510 13.34 24.55 -0.94
C LEU A 510 14.64 24.44 -0.11
N GLY A 511 14.94 23.23 0.35
CA GLY A 511 16.12 22.89 1.14
C GLY A 511 15.95 23.05 2.66
N HIS A 512 14.74 23.37 3.13
CA HIS A 512 14.44 23.68 4.54
C HIS A 512 13.31 22.82 5.12
N PRO A 513 13.22 22.67 6.46
CA PRO A 513 12.12 21.96 7.11
C PRO A 513 10.76 22.61 6.86
N ASN A 514 9.70 21.81 6.72
CA ASN A 514 8.35 22.29 6.44
C ASN A 514 7.32 21.90 7.54
N ASP A 515 6.12 22.47 7.49
CA ASP A 515 5.08 22.24 8.51
C ASP A 515 4.43 20.85 8.38
N ARG A 516 4.77 20.10 7.32
CA ARG A 516 4.33 18.73 7.07
C ARG A 516 5.24 17.68 7.73
N GLY A 517 6.33 18.10 8.35
CA GLY A 517 7.28 17.24 9.08
C GLY A 517 8.48 16.78 8.27
N ASP A 518 8.65 17.24 7.02
CA ASP A 518 9.87 16.96 6.27
C ASP A 518 11.03 17.77 6.86
N ALA A 519 12.19 17.12 7.06
CA ALA A 519 13.40 17.79 7.53
C ALA A 519 13.96 18.78 6.49
N ARG A 520 13.85 18.44 5.20
CA ARG A 520 14.14 19.31 4.03
C ARG A 520 13.72 18.64 2.73
N VAL A 521 13.40 19.45 1.72
CA VAL A 521 13.03 18.99 0.36
C VAL A 521 13.81 19.82 -0.67
N PRO A 522 14.67 19.22 -1.52
CA PRO A 522 14.94 17.79 -1.64
C PRO A 522 15.62 17.20 -0.40
N ALA A 523 15.59 15.88 -0.19
CA ALA A 523 16.15 15.25 1.02
C ALA A 523 17.68 15.34 1.15
N ALA A 524 18.40 15.37 0.02
CA ALA A 524 19.85 15.64 -0.06
C ALA A 524 20.17 17.06 -0.56
N PRO A 525 21.29 17.69 -0.15
CA PRO A 525 21.67 19.04 -0.61
C PRO A 525 21.67 19.12 -2.14
N ASP A 526 21.04 20.16 -2.68
CA ASP A 526 20.88 20.33 -4.12
C ASP A 526 21.27 21.75 -4.53
N ALA A 527 22.34 21.84 -5.31
CA ALA A 527 22.91 23.12 -5.71
C ALA A 527 21.98 23.98 -6.58
N LEU A 528 21.01 23.39 -7.29
CA LEU A 528 20.02 24.10 -8.10
C LEU A 528 18.81 24.51 -7.26
N LEU A 529 18.31 23.59 -6.42
CA LEU A 529 17.02 23.76 -5.73
C LEU A 529 17.14 24.50 -4.40
N ASP A 530 18.22 24.31 -3.63
CA ASP A 530 18.34 24.86 -2.28
C ASP A 530 18.22 26.39 -2.24
N ASN A 531 17.41 26.88 -1.29
CA ASN A 531 17.04 28.29 -1.12
C ASN A 531 16.30 28.92 -2.31
N GLY A 532 15.86 28.11 -3.27
CA GLY A 532 14.95 28.52 -4.33
C GLY A 532 13.49 28.46 -3.89
N SER A 533 12.61 29.04 -4.70
CA SER A 533 11.15 28.98 -4.56
C SER A 533 10.52 28.77 -5.93
N PHE A 534 9.32 28.21 -5.98
CA PHE A 534 8.49 28.35 -7.17
C PHE A 534 7.74 29.66 -7.14
N LEU A 535 7.46 30.19 -8.33
CA LEU A 535 6.64 31.37 -8.56
C LEU A 535 5.53 31.02 -9.55
N VAL A 536 4.30 31.20 -9.10
CA VAL A 536 3.11 31.09 -9.94
C VAL A 536 2.72 32.47 -10.42
N VAL A 537 2.51 32.65 -11.71
CA VAL A 537 2.01 33.89 -12.32
C VAL A 537 0.70 33.61 -13.04
N ARG A 538 -0.34 34.41 -12.78
CA ARG A 538 -1.62 34.36 -13.51
C ARG A 538 -2.08 35.79 -13.82
N LYS A 539 -2.31 36.10 -15.10
CA LYS A 539 -2.93 37.37 -15.51
C LYS A 539 -4.44 37.22 -15.46
N LEU A 540 -5.07 37.91 -14.53
CA LEU A 540 -6.50 37.82 -14.23
C LEU A 540 -7.18 39.15 -14.55
N ALA A 541 -8.06 39.18 -15.55
CA ALA A 541 -8.87 40.35 -15.88
C ALA A 541 -10.09 40.43 -14.93
N GLN A 542 -10.33 41.60 -14.34
CA GLN A 542 -11.40 41.83 -13.37
C GLN A 542 -12.53 42.64 -13.98
N GLN A 543 -13.74 42.08 -14.01
CA GLN A 543 -14.92 42.68 -14.63
C GLN A 543 -15.69 43.53 -13.61
N VAL A 544 -15.13 44.70 -13.26
CA VAL A 544 -15.67 45.59 -12.21
C VAL A 544 -17.11 46.03 -12.51
N ASP A 545 -17.36 46.53 -13.72
CA ASP A 545 -18.69 47.03 -14.11
C ASP A 545 -19.75 45.92 -14.06
N ARG A 546 -19.35 44.68 -14.40
CA ARG A 546 -20.20 43.49 -14.34
C ARG A 546 -20.53 43.12 -12.90
N LEU A 547 -19.54 43.16 -11.99
CA LEU A 547 -19.76 42.92 -10.57
C LEU A 547 -20.72 43.95 -9.98
N ASP A 548 -20.52 45.22 -10.29
CA ASP A 548 -21.32 46.32 -9.72
C ASP A 548 -22.78 46.22 -10.17
N GLN A 549 -23.02 46.02 -11.47
CA GLN A 549 -24.37 45.82 -12.01
C GLN A 549 -25.06 44.58 -11.42
N LEU A 550 -24.32 43.48 -11.26
CA LEU A 550 -24.83 42.26 -10.65
C LEU A 550 -25.27 42.50 -9.21
N LEU A 551 -24.40 43.08 -8.38
CA LEU A 551 -24.69 43.29 -6.96
C LEU A 551 -25.83 44.29 -6.74
N ASP A 552 -25.89 45.35 -7.54
CA ASP A 552 -26.99 46.31 -7.49
C ASP A 552 -28.33 45.65 -7.85
N ALA A 553 -28.34 44.78 -8.87
CA ALA A 553 -29.55 44.04 -9.25
C ALA A 553 -29.98 43.05 -8.17
N GLN A 554 -29.05 42.29 -7.60
CA GLN A 554 -29.32 41.30 -6.55
C GLN A 554 -29.78 41.99 -5.24
N ALA A 555 -29.16 43.11 -4.85
CA ALA A 555 -29.58 43.89 -3.69
C ALA A 555 -31.00 44.45 -3.84
N ARG A 556 -31.36 44.96 -5.03
CA ARG A 556 -32.75 45.38 -5.32
C ARG A 556 -33.72 44.21 -5.22
N ALA A 557 -33.37 43.05 -5.78
CA ALA A 557 -34.21 41.86 -5.71
C ALA A 557 -34.44 41.39 -4.26
N LEU A 558 -33.39 41.32 -3.45
CA LEU A 558 -33.49 40.97 -2.04
C LEU A 558 -34.32 42.00 -1.25
N ARG A 559 -34.22 43.29 -1.55
CA ARG A 559 -35.03 44.34 -0.91
C ARG A 559 -36.52 44.22 -1.23
N VAL A 560 -36.87 43.76 -2.43
CA VAL A 560 -38.26 43.44 -2.79
C VAL A 560 -38.76 42.22 -2.00
N LEU A 561 -37.92 41.18 -1.87
CA LEU A 561 -38.30 39.92 -1.20
C LEU A 561 -38.32 40.01 0.34
N HIS A 562 -37.44 40.81 0.93
CA HIS A 562 -37.16 40.81 2.37
C HIS A 562 -37.28 42.19 3.03
N GLY A 563 -37.71 43.22 2.29
CA GLY A 563 -37.93 44.57 2.80
C GLY A 563 -36.65 45.39 3.03
N ALA A 564 -36.76 46.49 3.77
CA ALA A 564 -35.70 47.49 3.95
C ALA A 564 -34.44 46.97 4.68
N GLU A 565 -34.57 45.87 5.42
CA GLU A 565 -33.50 45.25 6.22
C GLU A 565 -32.65 44.25 5.42
N ALA A 566 -32.94 44.07 4.13
CA ALA A 566 -32.15 43.26 3.20
C ALA A 566 -30.73 43.84 3.04
N PRO A 567 -29.70 43.00 2.81
CA PRO A 567 -28.33 43.47 2.60
C PRO A 567 -28.24 44.32 1.32
N ASP A 568 -27.49 45.41 1.38
CA ASP A 568 -27.18 46.24 0.23
C ASP A 568 -26.02 45.66 -0.61
N ALA A 569 -25.75 46.28 -1.77
CA ALA A 569 -24.70 45.82 -2.67
C ALA A 569 -23.30 45.82 -2.01
N ALA A 570 -23.00 46.80 -1.14
CA ALA A 570 -21.73 46.88 -0.42
C ALA A 570 -21.57 45.75 0.59
N THR A 571 -22.65 45.40 1.29
CA THR A 571 -22.73 44.26 2.22
C THR A 571 -22.55 42.95 1.48
N LEU A 572 -23.24 42.75 0.35
CA LEU A 572 -23.07 41.54 -0.49
C LEU A 572 -21.62 41.40 -0.96
N ARG A 573 -21.00 42.50 -1.43
CA ARG A 573 -19.58 42.49 -1.84
C ARG A 573 -18.66 42.09 -0.68
N THR A 574 -18.91 42.62 0.52
CA THR A 574 -18.16 42.32 1.75
C THR A 574 -18.31 40.84 2.15
N LEU A 575 -19.53 40.31 2.09
CA LEU A 575 -19.81 38.89 2.33
C LEU A 575 -19.11 37.98 1.32
N MET A 576 -19.14 38.32 0.02
CA MET A 576 -18.43 37.55 -1.02
C MET A 576 -16.92 37.52 -0.78
N MET A 577 -16.32 38.61 -0.32
CA MET A 577 -14.89 38.64 -0.01
C MET A 577 -14.57 37.94 1.31
N GLY A 578 -15.41 38.10 2.32
CA GLY A 578 -15.14 37.70 3.71
C GLY A 578 -14.37 38.74 4.53
N ARG A 579 -14.17 39.94 3.96
CA ARG A 579 -13.57 41.13 4.60
C ARG A 579 -14.27 42.38 4.10
N ALA A 580 -14.30 43.42 4.92
CA ALA A 580 -14.67 44.77 4.49
C ALA A 580 -13.59 45.35 3.54
N PRO A 581 -13.90 46.41 2.77
CA PRO A 581 -12.95 47.05 1.84
C PRO A 581 -11.63 47.51 2.46
N ASP A 582 -11.64 47.87 3.75
CA ASP A 582 -10.46 48.25 4.53
C ASP A 582 -9.63 47.05 5.04
N GLY A 583 -10.11 45.82 4.79
CA GLY A 583 -9.49 44.56 5.21
C GLY A 583 -9.93 44.03 6.56
N THR A 584 -10.87 44.67 7.26
CA THR A 584 -11.44 44.17 8.51
C THR A 584 -12.10 42.81 8.28
N PRO A 585 -11.72 41.74 9.01
CA PRO A 585 -12.27 40.40 8.81
C PRO A 585 -13.68 40.24 9.37
N LEU A 586 -14.51 39.45 8.69
CA LEU A 586 -15.82 39.04 9.22
C LEU A 586 -15.65 37.90 10.23
N ALA A 587 -15.35 38.24 11.49
CA ALA A 587 -15.13 37.27 12.57
C ALA A 587 -15.65 37.80 13.92
N SER A 588 -16.03 36.88 14.82
CA SER A 588 -16.36 37.19 16.22
C SER A 588 -15.70 36.17 17.14
N PRO A 589 -14.96 36.60 18.19
CA PRO A 589 -14.70 38.00 18.52
C PRO A 589 -13.82 38.67 17.46
N PRO A 590 -13.90 40.01 17.27
CA PRO A 590 -13.07 40.72 16.30
C PRO A 590 -11.58 40.42 16.47
N ALA A 591 -10.83 40.47 15.37
CA ALA A 591 -9.37 40.42 15.41
C ALA A 591 -8.81 41.66 16.15
N PRO A 592 -7.76 41.52 16.98
CA PRO A 592 -7.11 42.68 17.60
C PRO A 592 -6.60 43.64 16.52
N ALA A 593 -6.67 44.95 16.76
CA ALA A 593 -6.30 45.95 15.75
C ALA A 593 -4.82 45.89 15.34
N ASP A 594 -3.95 45.53 16.28
CA ASP A 594 -2.51 45.26 16.08
C ASP A 594 -2.24 43.94 15.35
N ARG A 595 -3.20 43.00 15.37
CA ARG A 595 -3.12 41.66 14.79
C ARG A 595 -4.40 41.34 14.00
N PRO A 596 -4.68 42.05 12.89
CA PRO A 596 -5.94 41.96 12.14
C PRO A 596 -6.18 40.60 11.46
N ASN A 597 -5.22 39.65 11.60
CA ASN A 597 -5.34 38.29 11.12
C ASN A 597 -5.42 37.23 12.22
N ASP A 598 -5.39 37.61 13.51
CA ASP A 598 -5.52 36.69 14.64
C ASP A 598 -6.99 36.37 14.94
N PHE A 599 -7.59 35.58 14.06
CA PHE A 599 -8.96 35.07 14.18
C PHE A 599 -9.08 33.71 13.49
N ASN A 600 -10.04 32.91 13.94
CA ASN A 600 -10.54 31.73 13.24
C ASN A 600 -12.04 31.94 12.93
N TYR A 601 -12.68 30.98 12.25
CA TYR A 601 -14.10 31.11 11.88
C TYR A 601 -15.06 30.50 12.92
N ALA A 602 -14.57 30.23 14.13
CA ALA A 602 -15.38 29.72 15.24
C ALA A 602 -16.21 30.84 15.88
N ALA A 603 -17.32 30.46 16.54
CA ALA A 603 -18.13 31.40 17.31
C ALA A 603 -17.67 31.43 18.78
N PRO A 604 -17.95 32.50 19.56
CA PRO A 604 -17.55 32.57 20.97
C PRO A 604 -18.08 31.43 21.84
N ASP A 605 -19.22 30.86 21.46
CA ASP A 605 -19.97 29.81 22.14
C ASP A 605 -19.76 28.40 21.56
N SER A 606 -18.97 28.25 20.48
CA SER A 606 -18.70 26.97 19.86
C SER A 606 -17.29 26.89 19.29
N PRO A 607 -16.53 25.82 19.59
CA PRO A 607 -15.19 25.62 19.00
C PRO A 607 -15.25 25.27 17.51
N LEU A 608 -16.43 25.01 16.94
CA LEU A 608 -16.61 24.65 15.53
C LEU A 608 -16.83 25.88 14.65
N PRO A 609 -16.27 25.90 13.41
CA PRO A 609 -16.51 26.99 12.47
C PRO A 609 -17.99 27.17 12.12
N THR A 610 -18.46 28.41 12.05
CA THR A 610 -19.85 28.75 11.67
C THR A 610 -19.89 29.64 10.42
N GLU A 611 -21.01 29.69 9.71
CA GLU A 611 -21.22 30.62 8.58
C GLU A 611 -21.95 31.91 8.95
N ARG A 612 -22.30 32.05 10.23
CA ARG A 612 -23.15 33.14 10.75
C ARG A 612 -22.60 34.53 10.44
N LEU A 613 -21.28 34.66 10.36
CA LEU A 613 -20.58 35.94 10.13
C LEU A 613 -19.86 36.00 8.79
N CYS A 614 -19.19 34.91 8.40
CA CYS A 614 -18.44 34.82 7.15
C CYS A 614 -18.96 33.61 6.37
N PRO A 615 -19.59 33.79 5.21
CA PRO A 615 -20.07 32.68 4.39
C PRO A 615 -18.96 31.67 4.06
N PHE A 616 -19.31 30.38 3.95
CA PHE A 616 -18.34 29.34 3.57
C PHE A 616 -17.78 29.52 2.15
N GLN A 617 -18.51 30.20 1.27
CA GLN A 617 -18.08 30.50 -0.10
C GLN A 617 -17.17 31.72 -0.18
N SER A 618 -17.04 32.53 0.89
CA SER A 618 -16.27 33.77 0.84
C SER A 618 -14.83 33.53 0.41
N HIS A 619 -14.32 34.43 -0.45
CA HIS A 619 -13.02 34.27 -1.11
C HIS A 619 -11.88 33.95 -0.14
N VAL A 620 -11.71 34.78 0.90
CA VAL A 620 -10.61 34.60 1.85
C VAL A 620 -10.75 33.33 2.70
N ARG A 621 -11.98 32.84 2.91
CA ARG A 621 -12.27 31.63 3.69
C ARG A 621 -12.03 30.37 2.88
N ARG A 622 -12.35 30.38 1.58
CA ARG A 622 -12.03 29.26 0.68
C ARG A 622 -10.52 29.12 0.50
N ALA A 623 -9.82 30.23 0.32
CA ALA A 623 -8.38 30.26 0.13
C ALA A 623 -7.59 29.89 1.40
N ASN A 624 -8.12 30.21 2.59
CA ASN A 624 -7.57 29.81 3.87
C ASN A 624 -8.70 29.54 4.88
N PRO A 625 -9.12 28.27 5.08
CA PRO A 625 -10.23 27.92 5.95
C PRO A 625 -9.90 27.98 7.45
N ARG A 626 -8.63 28.21 7.83
CA ARG A 626 -8.14 28.38 9.23
C ARG A 626 -8.54 27.28 10.21
N THR A 627 -8.99 26.16 9.69
CA THR A 627 -9.44 25.00 10.44
C THR A 627 -8.65 23.82 9.88
N PRO A 628 -7.77 23.19 10.69
CA PRO A 628 -7.03 22.02 10.25
C PRO A 628 -7.98 20.90 9.82
N ALA A 629 -7.54 20.05 8.89
CA ALA A 629 -8.30 18.86 8.54
C ALA A 629 -8.44 17.93 9.77
N PRO A 630 -9.51 17.10 9.88
CA PRO A 630 -9.65 16.13 10.96
C PRO A 630 -8.46 15.17 11.11
N THR A 631 -7.72 14.95 10.02
CA THR A 631 -6.50 14.15 9.95
C THR A 631 -5.26 14.82 10.54
N GLY A 632 -5.34 16.11 10.91
CA GLY A 632 -4.22 16.90 11.44
C GLY A 632 -3.28 17.47 10.37
N ALA A 633 -3.61 17.37 9.08
CA ALA A 633 -2.78 17.92 8.01
C ALA A 633 -2.73 19.47 8.08
N PRO A 634 -1.54 20.09 7.85
CA PRO A 634 -1.41 21.54 7.85
C PRO A 634 -2.14 22.17 6.66
N ILE A 635 -2.61 23.40 6.83
CA ILE A 635 -3.28 24.16 5.76
C ILE A 635 -2.21 24.69 4.79
N PRO A 636 -2.34 24.51 3.46
CA PRO A 636 -1.40 25.04 2.47
C PRO A 636 -1.29 26.56 2.56
N ARG A 637 -0.07 27.08 2.42
CA ARG A 637 0.24 28.51 2.50
C ARG A 637 1.00 28.98 1.27
N ILE A 638 0.74 30.19 0.82
CA ILE A 638 1.43 30.83 -0.32
C ILE A 638 1.74 32.29 0.01
N ALA A 639 2.90 32.78 -0.41
CA ALA A 639 3.29 34.18 -0.26
C ALA A 639 2.88 34.99 -1.50
N ARG A 640 1.78 35.73 -1.42
CA ARG A 640 1.23 36.47 -2.57
C ARG A 640 1.94 37.81 -2.75
N ARG A 641 2.34 38.13 -3.98
CA ARG A 641 3.08 39.34 -4.38
C ARG A 641 2.46 40.01 -5.62
N GLY A 642 1.14 39.90 -5.76
CA GLY A 642 0.43 40.38 -6.94
C GLY A 642 0.54 41.89 -7.15
N MET A 643 0.36 42.32 -8.40
CA MET A 643 0.30 43.73 -8.80
C MET A 643 -0.84 43.97 -9.78
N SER A 644 -1.49 45.13 -9.67
CA SER A 644 -2.59 45.49 -10.57
C SER A 644 -2.06 45.86 -11.96
N TYR A 645 -2.94 45.80 -12.96
CA TYR A 645 -2.67 46.35 -14.29
C TYR A 645 -3.92 47.02 -14.84
N THR A 646 -3.70 47.96 -15.76
CA THR A 646 -4.69 48.50 -16.68
C THR A 646 -3.97 48.63 -18.02
N ASP A 647 -4.50 48.01 -19.06
CA ASP A 647 -3.92 48.09 -20.40
C ASP A 647 -4.51 49.24 -21.24
N ALA A 648 -3.97 49.43 -22.44
CA ALA A 648 -4.40 50.51 -23.34
C ALA A 648 -5.84 50.36 -23.85
N SER A 649 -6.41 49.16 -23.81
CA SER A 649 -7.83 48.93 -24.15
C SER A 649 -8.78 49.28 -23.01
N GLY A 650 -8.24 49.56 -21.81
CA GLY A 650 -9.01 49.77 -20.60
C GLY A 650 -9.31 48.48 -19.84
N GLU A 651 -8.87 47.30 -20.32
CA GLU A 651 -8.91 46.07 -19.54
C GLU A 651 -8.05 46.26 -18.29
N ARG A 652 -8.61 45.88 -17.14
CA ARG A 652 -7.97 46.03 -15.83
C ARG A 652 -8.05 44.75 -15.04
N GLY A 653 -7.08 44.52 -14.18
CA GLY A 653 -7.02 43.31 -13.40
C GLY A 653 -5.78 43.17 -12.53
N LEU A 654 -5.42 41.93 -12.25
CA LEU A 654 -4.32 41.55 -11.36
C LEU A 654 -3.36 40.58 -12.06
N PHE A 655 -2.08 40.88 -12.01
CA PHE A 655 -1.05 39.86 -12.09
C PHE A 655 -0.96 39.17 -10.73
N PHE A 656 -1.70 38.08 -10.56
CA PHE A 656 -1.55 37.23 -9.40
C PHE A 656 -0.17 36.59 -9.46
N MET A 657 0.61 36.80 -8.40
CA MET A 657 1.94 36.25 -8.23
C MET A 657 2.02 35.61 -6.85
N ALA A 658 2.47 34.37 -6.76
CA ALA A 658 2.60 33.67 -5.49
C ALA A 658 3.88 32.84 -5.43
N TYR A 659 4.60 32.94 -4.30
CA TYR A 659 5.76 32.13 -3.99
C TYR A 659 5.40 31.00 -3.03
N ASN A 660 5.97 29.83 -3.27
CA ASN A 660 5.70 28.60 -2.54
C ASN A 660 6.81 27.57 -2.80
N ALA A 661 7.11 26.72 -1.84
CA ALA A 661 8.12 25.66 -1.99
C ALA A 661 7.60 24.44 -2.76
N SER A 662 6.29 24.21 -2.78
CA SER A 662 5.62 23.13 -3.53
C SER A 662 4.40 23.66 -4.27
N ILE A 663 4.38 23.58 -5.61
CA ILE A 663 3.25 24.07 -6.41
C ILE A 663 2.04 23.18 -6.17
N ALA A 664 2.25 21.86 -6.28
CA ALA A 664 1.17 20.89 -6.18
C ALA A 664 0.54 20.84 -4.79
N GLU A 665 1.32 20.99 -3.71
CA GLU A 665 0.82 20.89 -2.33
C GLU A 665 0.33 22.22 -1.74
N GLN A 666 0.52 23.34 -2.46
CA GLN A 666 0.14 24.66 -1.98
C GLN A 666 -0.75 25.39 -2.98
N PHE A 667 -0.18 25.94 -4.06
CA PHE A 667 -0.94 26.75 -5.02
C PHE A 667 -2.06 25.94 -5.69
N GLU A 668 -1.78 24.74 -6.20
CA GLU A 668 -2.79 23.95 -6.91
C GLU A 668 -3.93 23.52 -5.99
N VAL A 669 -3.64 23.17 -4.74
CA VAL A 669 -4.66 22.86 -3.72
C VAL A 669 -5.57 24.06 -3.50
N ILE A 670 -5.00 25.25 -3.28
CA ILE A 670 -5.77 26.48 -3.04
C ILE A 670 -6.57 26.87 -4.29
N GLN A 671 -5.98 26.82 -5.48
CA GLN A 671 -6.67 27.15 -6.72
C GLN A 671 -7.82 26.17 -6.99
N ARG A 672 -7.61 24.88 -6.75
CA ARG A 672 -8.70 23.88 -6.82
C ARG A 672 -9.83 24.24 -5.86
N TRP A 673 -9.52 24.59 -4.61
CA TRP A 673 -10.53 25.04 -3.65
C TRP A 673 -11.30 26.26 -4.14
N ILE A 674 -10.63 27.22 -4.76
CA ILE A 674 -11.28 28.41 -5.34
C ILE A 674 -12.24 28.00 -6.48
N SER A 675 -11.77 27.15 -7.42
CA SER A 675 -12.52 26.78 -8.62
C SER A 675 -13.72 25.85 -8.36
N GLY A 676 -13.70 25.07 -7.27
CA GLY A 676 -14.79 24.13 -6.93
C GLY A 676 -14.41 22.95 -6.03
N GLY A 677 -13.24 22.92 -5.42
CA GLY A 677 -12.84 21.89 -4.45
C GLY A 677 -13.40 22.14 -3.06
N ASN A 678 -13.35 21.13 -2.18
CA ASN A 678 -13.91 21.23 -0.83
C ASN A 678 -12.84 21.65 0.20
N SER A 679 -12.88 22.91 0.66
CA SER A 679 -12.05 23.41 1.78
C SER A 679 -12.84 23.80 3.03
N THR A 680 -14.16 23.97 2.89
CA THR A 680 -15.05 24.48 3.95
C THR A 680 -16.18 23.53 4.30
N GLY A 681 -16.16 22.30 3.77
CA GLY A 681 -17.20 21.29 4.00
C GLY A 681 -18.46 21.47 3.15
N ARG A 682 -18.42 22.31 2.10
CA ARG A 682 -19.53 22.59 1.18
C ARG A 682 -19.41 21.80 -0.12
N LEU A 683 -20.51 21.76 -0.88
CA LEU A 683 -20.59 21.04 -2.15
C LEU A 683 -19.68 21.71 -3.19
N SER A 684 -18.99 20.92 -4.01
CA SER A 684 -17.98 21.37 -4.97
C SER A 684 -18.47 22.43 -5.96
N TRP A 685 -19.72 22.31 -6.43
CA TRP A 685 -20.32 23.28 -7.36
C TRP A 685 -20.63 24.64 -6.73
N GLN A 686 -20.58 24.77 -5.40
CA GLN A 686 -20.64 26.04 -4.69
C GLN A 686 -19.24 26.62 -4.59
N SER A 687 -18.73 27.16 -5.71
CA SER A 687 -17.36 27.67 -5.85
C SER A 687 -17.14 29.04 -5.19
N ASP A 688 -15.92 29.58 -5.33
CA ASP A 688 -15.65 31.00 -5.03
C ASP A 688 -16.56 31.94 -5.84
N PRO A 689 -17.08 33.02 -5.23
CA PRO A 689 -18.02 33.92 -5.90
C PRO A 689 -17.37 34.80 -6.98
N PHE A 690 -16.06 35.07 -6.92
CA PHE A 690 -15.33 35.88 -7.90
C PHE A 690 -14.63 35.04 -8.96
N LEU A 691 -13.87 34.03 -8.52
CA LEU A 691 -12.94 33.25 -9.33
C LEU A 691 -13.51 31.88 -9.73
N GLY A 692 -14.67 31.49 -9.20
CA GLY A 692 -15.34 30.26 -9.59
C GLY A 692 -15.65 30.23 -11.09
N VAL A 693 -15.40 29.09 -11.73
CA VAL A 693 -15.51 28.95 -13.18
C VAL A 693 -16.97 28.72 -13.58
N PRO A 694 -17.57 29.59 -14.41
CA PRO A 694 -18.95 29.39 -14.83
C PRO A 694 -19.12 28.15 -15.70
N VAL A 695 -20.11 27.32 -15.36
CA VAL A 695 -20.51 26.16 -16.17
C VAL A 695 -21.67 26.58 -17.09
N PRO A 696 -21.54 26.43 -18.43
CA PRO A 696 -22.61 26.77 -19.35
C PRO A 696 -23.93 26.07 -19.00
N GLY A 697 -25.02 26.83 -18.94
CA GLY A 697 -26.36 26.30 -18.67
C GLY A 697 -26.65 25.96 -17.21
N THR A 698 -25.72 26.20 -16.27
CA THR A 698 -25.92 25.93 -14.84
C THR A 698 -26.03 27.23 -14.05
N ALA A 699 -27.03 27.32 -13.15
CA ALA A 699 -27.19 28.47 -12.25
C ALA A 699 -26.07 28.51 -11.20
N ARG A 700 -25.53 29.70 -10.93
CA ARG A 700 -24.46 29.91 -9.94
C ARG A 700 -25.00 30.75 -8.80
N THR A 701 -24.99 30.22 -7.59
CA THR A 701 -25.56 30.93 -6.44
C THR A 701 -24.53 31.13 -5.34
N PHE A 702 -24.49 32.34 -4.78
CA PHE A 702 -23.76 32.63 -3.56
C PHE A 702 -24.73 32.58 -2.38
N GLN A 703 -24.48 31.68 -1.43
CA GLN A 703 -25.32 31.44 -0.26
C GLN A 703 -24.66 32.02 0.99
N PHE A 704 -25.46 32.66 1.83
CA PHE A 704 -25.00 33.29 3.07
C PHE A 704 -26.13 33.35 4.11
N THR A 705 -25.77 33.57 5.36
CA THR A 705 -26.72 33.86 6.43
C THR A 705 -26.74 35.36 6.69
N TRP A 706 -27.93 35.97 6.73
CA TRP A 706 -28.13 37.36 7.11
C TRP A 706 -29.18 37.45 8.21
N ARG A 707 -28.80 37.95 9.39
CA ARG A 707 -29.67 38.03 10.58
C ARG A 707 -30.36 36.69 10.88
N ASP A 708 -29.55 35.64 10.91
CA ASP A 708 -29.96 34.26 11.18
C ASP A 708 -30.96 33.67 10.16
N GLN A 709 -31.16 34.33 9.01
CA GLN A 709 -31.93 33.82 7.87
C GLN A 709 -30.99 33.40 6.72
N PRO A 710 -31.14 32.18 6.15
CA PRO A 710 -30.40 31.79 4.97
C PRO A 710 -30.92 32.56 3.74
N MET A 711 -30.00 33.14 2.98
CA MET A 711 -30.27 33.88 1.75
C MET A 711 -29.35 33.40 0.63
N SER A 712 -29.73 33.68 -0.62
CA SER A 712 -28.89 33.41 -1.79
C SER A 712 -29.07 34.47 -2.86
N ILE A 713 -28.00 34.76 -3.60
CA ILE A 713 -28.03 35.59 -4.81
C ILE A 713 -27.56 34.78 -6.01
N ASP A 714 -28.05 35.15 -7.20
CA ASP A 714 -27.56 34.63 -8.48
C ASP A 714 -26.31 35.42 -8.92
N LEU A 715 -25.25 34.70 -9.25
CA LEU A 715 -23.97 35.24 -9.75
C LEU A 715 -23.92 35.36 -11.28
N GLY A 716 -24.96 34.90 -11.97
CA GLY A 716 -25.06 34.94 -13.43
C GLY A 716 -24.14 33.96 -14.15
N SER A 717 -24.29 33.89 -15.47
CA SER A 717 -23.57 32.97 -16.34
C SER A 717 -22.20 33.47 -16.81
N ALA A 718 -21.94 34.77 -16.71
CA ALA A 718 -20.68 35.39 -17.12
C ALA A 718 -19.65 35.39 -15.97
N PRO A 719 -18.35 35.19 -16.26
CA PRO A 719 -17.31 35.22 -15.22
C PRO A 719 -17.11 36.63 -14.66
N LEU A 720 -16.81 36.77 -13.37
CA LEU A 720 -16.42 38.06 -12.78
C LEU A 720 -14.91 38.31 -12.88
N VAL A 721 -14.14 37.22 -12.99
CA VAL A 721 -12.70 37.23 -13.25
C VAL A 721 -12.38 36.27 -14.40
N GLU A 722 -11.61 36.73 -15.37
CA GLU A 722 -11.18 35.95 -16.54
C GLU A 722 -9.67 35.70 -16.52
N LEU A 723 -9.25 34.45 -16.68
CA LEU A 723 -7.86 34.07 -16.83
C LEU A 723 -7.41 34.36 -18.25
N ARG A 724 -6.40 35.22 -18.40
CA ARG A 724 -5.78 35.50 -19.70
C ARG A 724 -4.66 34.52 -20.00
N TRP A 725 -3.80 34.23 -19.06
CA TRP A 725 -2.73 33.22 -19.18
C TRP A 725 -2.03 33.04 -17.82
N GLY A 726 -1.24 31.98 -17.68
CA GLY A 726 -0.35 31.83 -16.54
C GLY A 726 0.89 30.99 -16.80
N LEU A 727 1.81 30.99 -15.83
CA LEU A 727 3.11 30.31 -15.89
C LEU A 727 3.48 29.74 -14.51
N TYR A 728 4.13 28.58 -14.52
CA TYR A 728 4.96 28.11 -13.41
C TYR A 728 6.42 28.45 -13.69
N LEU A 729 7.07 29.05 -12.70
CA LEU A 729 8.44 29.54 -12.80
C LEU A 729 9.23 29.03 -11.59
N PHE A 730 10.52 28.74 -11.78
CA PHE A 730 11.44 28.44 -10.70
C PHE A 730 12.34 29.65 -10.44
N VAL A 731 12.45 30.07 -9.19
CA VAL A 731 13.23 31.22 -8.73
C VAL A 731 14.44 30.66 -8.00
N PRO A 732 15.59 30.50 -8.69
CA PRO A 732 16.80 29.92 -8.09
C PRO A 732 17.40 30.83 -7.02
N SER A 733 18.20 30.26 -6.12
CA SER A 733 19.03 31.06 -5.22
C SER A 733 20.13 31.81 -5.99
N LEU A 734 20.72 32.84 -5.38
CA LEU A 734 21.87 33.55 -5.97
C LEU A 734 23.07 32.61 -6.17
N THR A 735 23.23 31.64 -5.27
CA THR A 735 24.28 30.62 -5.37
C THR A 735 24.06 29.75 -6.61
N ALA A 736 22.82 29.30 -6.84
CA ALA A 736 22.45 28.52 -8.01
C ALA A 736 22.69 29.33 -9.30
N LEU A 737 22.20 30.57 -9.40
CA LEU A 737 22.39 31.44 -10.58
C LEU A 737 23.86 31.61 -10.95
N ARG A 738 24.73 31.86 -9.97
CA ARG A 738 26.18 32.01 -10.19
C ARG A 738 26.86 30.69 -10.56
N SER A 739 26.31 29.57 -10.12
CA SER A 739 26.90 28.24 -10.33
C SER A 739 26.52 27.61 -11.66
N MET A 740 25.38 27.96 -12.25
CA MET A 740 24.87 27.37 -13.50
C MET A 740 25.87 27.38 -14.66
N ARG A 741 26.72 28.42 -14.76
CA ARG A 741 27.76 28.51 -15.79
C ARG A 741 28.80 27.38 -15.74
N HIS A 742 28.98 26.74 -14.57
CA HIS A 742 29.92 25.64 -14.38
C HIS A 742 29.26 24.26 -14.61
N TRP A 743 27.93 24.20 -14.78
CA TRP A 743 27.18 22.95 -14.98
C TRP A 743 26.83 22.66 -16.44
N ALA A 744 26.85 23.67 -17.32
CA ALA A 744 26.46 23.50 -18.71
C ALA A 744 27.42 22.55 -19.45
N ALA A 745 26.90 21.43 -19.96
CA ALA A 745 27.68 20.39 -20.61
C ALA A 745 27.74 20.56 -22.14
N THR A 746 28.83 20.07 -22.76
CA THR A 746 28.97 19.89 -24.22
C THR A 746 28.12 18.70 -24.69
N PRO A 747 27.49 18.72 -25.88
CA PRO A 747 26.54 17.68 -26.29
C PRO A 747 27.21 16.31 -26.51
N VAL A 748 26.60 15.23 -25.99
CA VAL A 748 26.98 13.83 -26.26
C VAL A 748 25.85 13.13 -27.03
N GLN A 749 26.20 12.49 -28.15
CA GLN A 749 25.33 11.63 -28.96
C GLN A 749 25.08 10.28 -28.26
N ALA A 750 23.84 9.81 -28.26
CA ALA A 750 23.48 8.50 -27.72
C ALA A 750 23.47 7.41 -28.82
N PRO A 751 24.04 6.21 -28.58
CA PRO A 751 23.84 5.05 -29.44
C PRO A 751 22.66 4.19 -28.97
N VAL A 752 21.90 3.68 -29.94
CA VAL A 752 20.87 2.64 -29.80
C VAL A 752 21.52 1.28 -30.00
N ALA A 753 21.21 0.30 -29.15
CA ALA A 753 21.55 -1.11 -29.39
C ALA A 753 20.33 -2.00 -29.09
N ALA A 754 20.07 -2.92 -30.00
CA ALA A 754 19.03 -3.94 -29.93
C ALA A 754 19.68 -5.34 -29.82
N ALA A 755 19.02 -6.29 -29.14
CA ALA A 755 19.20 -7.74 -29.26
C ALA A 755 18.15 -8.49 -28.38
N PRO A 756 18.00 -9.82 -28.43
CA PRO A 756 17.60 -10.68 -29.54
C PRO A 756 16.49 -11.70 -29.14
N VAL A 757 16.12 -12.58 -30.07
CA VAL A 757 15.11 -13.67 -29.99
C VAL A 757 15.52 -14.78 -28.98
N PRO A 758 14.59 -15.43 -28.23
CA PRO A 758 14.95 -16.44 -27.23
C PRO A 758 15.21 -17.84 -27.84
N PRO A 759 16.20 -18.60 -27.32
CA PRO A 759 16.44 -20.01 -27.65
C PRO A 759 15.70 -20.97 -26.69
N MET A 760 15.88 -22.28 -26.90
CA MET A 760 15.29 -23.39 -26.12
C MET A 760 15.27 -23.16 -24.59
N PRO A 761 14.28 -23.74 -23.88
CA PRO A 761 14.16 -23.55 -22.44
C PRO A 761 15.42 -24.04 -21.72
N PRO A 762 15.97 -23.24 -20.79
CA PRO A 762 17.25 -23.54 -20.16
C PRO A 762 17.15 -24.72 -19.18
N THR A 763 18.26 -25.47 -19.04
CA THR A 763 18.42 -26.58 -18.08
C THR A 763 18.96 -26.12 -16.72
N ASP A 764 19.11 -24.80 -16.53
CA ASP A 764 19.80 -24.20 -15.39
C ASP A 764 19.09 -24.47 -14.06
N PHE A 765 19.90 -24.56 -13.00
CA PHE A 765 19.45 -24.91 -11.66
C PHE A 765 18.40 -23.93 -11.11
N ALA A 766 18.57 -22.62 -11.34
CA ALA A 766 17.72 -21.60 -10.73
C ALA A 766 16.30 -21.63 -11.33
N THR A 767 16.21 -21.78 -12.65
CA THR A 767 14.94 -21.91 -13.38
C THR A 767 14.19 -23.16 -12.95
N TRP A 768 14.85 -24.33 -12.96
CA TRP A 768 14.20 -25.59 -12.59
C TRP A 768 13.91 -25.71 -11.11
N LYS A 769 14.74 -25.12 -10.23
CA LYS A 769 14.40 -24.96 -8.81
C LYS A 769 13.10 -24.19 -8.64
N ARG A 770 12.95 -23.04 -9.32
CA ARG A 770 11.69 -22.27 -9.26
C ARG A 770 10.51 -23.08 -9.79
N ARG A 771 10.64 -23.67 -10.98
CA ARG A 771 9.57 -24.47 -11.60
C ARG A 771 9.11 -25.62 -10.70
N MET A 772 10.05 -26.35 -10.09
CA MET A 772 9.74 -27.51 -9.26
C MET A 772 9.23 -27.13 -7.87
N GLU A 773 9.71 -26.04 -7.29
CA GLU A 773 9.37 -25.66 -5.91
C GLU A 773 8.18 -24.68 -5.83
N ASP A 774 7.79 -23.97 -6.90
CA ASP A 774 6.63 -23.06 -6.94
C ASP A 774 5.34 -23.81 -7.32
N ALA A 775 4.35 -23.85 -6.42
CA ALA A 775 3.09 -24.57 -6.63
C ALA A 775 2.31 -24.17 -7.89
N THR A 776 2.45 -22.91 -8.35
CA THR A 776 1.76 -22.40 -9.54
C THR A 776 2.44 -22.78 -10.85
N LEU A 777 3.75 -23.01 -10.82
CA LEU A 777 4.56 -23.37 -11.98
C LEU A 777 4.83 -24.88 -12.09
N ARG A 778 4.64 -25.60 -10.99
CA ARG A 778 5.00 -27.01 -10.84
C ARG A 778 4.21 -27.94 -11.75
N GLU A 779 2.91 -27.73 -11.88
CA GLU A 779 2.06 -28.58 -12.74
C GLU A 779 2.41 -28.42 -14.23
N PRO A 780 2.52 -27.18 -14.80
CA PRO A 780 3.06 -26.99 -16.14
C PRO A 780 4.45 -27.59 -16.34
N ALA A 781 5.31 -27.47 -15.33
CA ALA A 781 6.67 -28.01 -15.41
C ALA A 781 6.70 -29.54 -15.43
N TRP A 782 5.88 -30.22 -14.61
CA TRP A 782 5.72 -31.67 -14.69
C TRP A 782 5.07 -32.13 -15.99
N ALA A 783 4.12 -31.36 -16.54
CA ALA A 783 3.59 -31.65 -17.88
C ALA A 783 4.69 -31.59 -18.95
N ALA A 784 5.61 -30.63 -18.85
CA ALA A 784 6.76 -30.52 -19.76
C ALA A 784 7.78 -31.68 -19.58
N VAL A 785 7.93 -32.20 -18.37
CA VAL A 785 8.75 -33.41 -18.11
C VAL A 785 8.07 -34.65 -18.70
N ARG A 786 6.76 -34.81 -18.50
CA ARG A 786 6.00 -35.95 -19.04
C ARG A 786 5.95 -35.98 -20.56
N SER A 787 6.05 -34.84 -21.23
CA SER A 787 6.11 -34.78 -22.70
C SER A 787 7.47 -35.16 -23.29
N GLN A 788 8.52 -35.33 -22.47
CA GLN A 788 9.80 -35.86 -22.92
C GLN A 788 9.73 -37.37 -23.17
N PRO A 789 10.61 -37.94 -24.00
CA PRO A 789 10.73 -39.39 -24.16
C PRO A 789 10.85 -40.11 -22.82
N GLY A 790 9.99 -41.10 -22.57
CA GLY A 790 9.96 -41.84 -21.30
C GLY A 790 9.42 -41.07 -20.09
N GLY A 791 9.11 -39.78 -20.26
CA GLY A 791 8.70 -38.87 -19.18
C GLY A 791 9.80 -38.61 -18.15
N VAL A 792 11.06 -38.61 -18.59
CA VAL A 792 12.25 -38.35 -17.77
C VAL A 792 13.03 -37.19 -18.39
N LEU A 793 13.50 -36.24 -17.58
CA LEU A 793 14.25 -35.07 -18.04
C LEU A 793 15.47 -34.80 -17.17
N ARG A 794 16.66 -34.76 -17.77
CA ARG A 794 17.91 -34.37 -17.08
C ARG A 794 18.02 -32.84 -16.99
N THR A 795 18.27 -32.32 -15.78
CA THR A 795 18.44 -30.88 -15.51
C THR A 795 19.53 -30.66 -14.46
N ASP A 796 20.01 -29.42 -14.29
CA ASP A 796 20.98 -29.11 -13.23
C ASP A 796 20.37 -29.22 -11.81
N TYR A 797 19.03 -29.15 -11.70
CA TYR A 797 18.31 -29.37 -10.44
C TYR A 797 18.37 -30.84 -9.98
N GLY A 798 18.35 -31.76 -10.94
CA GLY A 798 18.38 -33.22 -10.79
C GLY A 798 17.76 -33.90 -12.02
N VAL A 799 17.77 -35.24 -12.05
CA VAL A 799 17.03 -36.00 -13.07
C VAL A 799 15.57 -36.07 -12.66
N LEU A 800 14.69 -35.39 -13.40
CA LEU A 800 13.25 -35.32 -13.12
C LEU A 800 12.55 -36.56 -13.69
N VAL A 801 11.87 -37.32 -12.84
CA VAL A 801 11.16 -38.57 -13.19
C VAL A 801 9.67 -38.33 -13.03
N GLY A 802 8.96 -38.11 -14.14
CA GLY A 802 7.59 -37.58 -14.14
C GLY A 802 6.50 -38.54 -14.63
N SER A 803 6.81 -39.54 -15.45
CA SER A 803 5.82 -40.53 -15.90
C SER A 803 5.59 -41.61 -14.84
N LYS A 804 4.36 -42.14 -14.75
CA LYS A 804 3.99 -43.22 -13.84
C LYS A 804 4.89 -44.45 -14.01
N ALA A 805 5.18 -44.86 -15.25
CA ALA A 805 6.07 -45.98 -15.54
C ALA A 805 7.49 -45.76 -14.97
N ALA A 806 8.08 -44.60 -15.22
CA ALA A 806 9.42 -44.28 -14.71
C ALA A 806 9.45 -44.16 -13.18
N VAL A 807 8.42 -43.56 -12.57
CA VAL A 807 8.27 -43.45 -11.12
C VAL A 807 8.22 -44.83 -10.46
N MET A 808 7.40 -45.74 -11.00
CA MET A 808 7.28 -47.10 -10.46
C MET A 808 8.54 -47.94 -10.68
N GLU A 809 9.26 -47.74 -11.79
CA GLU A 809 10.57 -48.38 -11.98
C GLU A 809 11.57 -47.99 -10.89
N VAL A 810 11.59 -46.70 -10.50
CA VAL A 810 12.44 -46.22 -9.40
C VAL A 810 11.98 -46.71 -8.02
N PHE A 811 10.68 -46.92 -7.81
CA PHE A 811 10.15 -47.42 -6.53
C PHE A 811 10.32 -48.92 -6.34
N LEU A 812 10.03 -49.71 -7.38
CA LEU A 812 10.17 -51.17 -7.34
C LEU A 812 11.64 -51.58 -7.27
N ASP A 813 12.49 -50.86 -8.01
CA ASP A 813 13.94 -51.03 -8.05
C ASP A 813 14.42 -52.50 -8.01
N PRO A 814 13.97 -53.36 -8.96
CA PRO A 814 14.26 -54.79 -8.92
C PRO A 814 15.75 -55.11 -9.06
N ARG A 815 16.55 -54.14 -9.52
CA ARG A 815 18.01 -54.25 -9.69
C ARG A 815 18.80 -53.53 -8.59
N GLN A 816 18.13 -52.96 -7.58
CA GLN A 816 18.73 -52.23 -6.46
C GLN A 816 19.69 -51.10 -6.89
N ARG A 817 19.29 -50.32 -7.91
CA ARG A 817 20.06 -49.23 -8.52
C ARG A 817 19.89 -47.88 -7.83
N TYR A 818 18.91 -47.75 -6.95
CA TYR A 818 18.56 -46.49 -6.32
C TYR A 818 18.68 -46.57 -4.79
N SER A 819 19.33 -45.57 -4.20
CA SER A 819 19.61 -45.54 -2.76
C SER A 819 18.89 -44.40 -2.06
N VAL A 820 18.49 -44.63 -0.81
CA VAL A 820 18.01 -43.63 0.15
C VAL A 820 19.10 -43.11 1.09
N HIS A 821 20.38 -43.46 0.89
CA HIS A 821 21.50 -43.02 1.76
C HIS A 821 21.56 -41.49 1.92
N GLY A 822 21.15 -40.73 0.91
CA GLY A 822 21.04 -39.28 1.02
C GLY A 822 20.01 -38.79 2.06
N TYR A 823 18.94 -39.55 2.31
CA TYR A 823 18.08 -39.34 3.49
C TYR A 823 18.82 -39.74 4.77
N GLY A 824 19.53 -40.86 4.76
CA GLY A 824 20.36 -41.33 5.87
C GLY A 824 21.38 -40.29 6.35
N GLU A 825 22.10 -39.62 5.46
CA GLU A 825 23.03 -38.54 5.80
C GLU A 825 22.35 -37.37 6.49
N ARG A 826 21.17 -36.98 6.01
CA ARG A 826 20.40 -35.89 6.62
C ARG A 826 19.81 -36.31 7.95
N MET A 827 19.32 -37.53 8.07
CA MET A 827 18.84 -38.11 9.33
C MET A 827 19.98 -38.16 10.37
N ARG A 828 21.18 -38.60 10.01
CA ARG A 828 22.37 -38.54 10.90
C ARG A 828 22.62 -37.12 11.43
N ALA A 829 22.42 -36.11 10.59
CA ALA A 829 22.61 -34.71 10.97
C ALA A 829 21.46 -34.11 11.80
N SER A 830 20.29 -34.76 11.84
CA SER A 830 19.07 -34.31 12.54
C SER A 830 18.57 -35.33 13.58
N VAL A 831 17.65 -36.21 13.20
CA VAL A 831 16.88 -37.12 14.08
C VAL A 831 17.61 -38.42 14.45
N GLY A 832 18.83 -38.63 13.94
CA GLY A 832 19.56 -39.89 14.02
C GLY A 832 19.23 -40.85 12.88
N LEU A 833 20.18 -41.73 12.51
CA LEU A 833 20.00 -42.69 11.42
C LEU A 833 19.02 -43.80 11.82
N GLY A 834 17.75 -43.63 11.47
CA GLY A 834 16.74 -44.69 11.54
C GLY A 834 16.65 -45.50 10.25
N TYR A 835 15.90 -46.61 10.30
CA TYR A 835 15.76 -47.55 9.18
C TYR A 835 15.18 -46.90 7.90
N LEU A 836 14.39 -45.82 8.04
CA LEU A 836 13.85 -45.04 6.91
C LEU A 836 14.93 -44.39 6.02
N GLY A 837 16.15 -44.19 6.53
CA GLY A 837 17.28 -43.64 5.79
C GLY A 837 18.35 -44.69 5.43
N GLN A 838 18.01 -45.98 5.53
CA GLN A 838 18.90 -47.10 5.24
C GLN A 838 18.35 -47.90 4.06
N ASP A 839 19.26 -48.42 3.24
CA ASP A 839 18.98 -49.39 2.18
C ASP A 839 18.99 -50.83 2.75
N GLY A 840 18.62 -51.82 1.92
CA GLY A 840 18.53 -53.23 2.33
C GLY A 840 19.81 -53.77 2.95
N ASP A 841 20.96 -53.42 2.38
CA ASP A 841 22.32 -53.82 2.76
C ASP A 841 22.93 -52.96 3.89
N THR A 842 22.29 -51.85 4.29
CA THR A 842 22.83 -50.91 5.30
C THR A 842 22.04 -50.88 6.60
N GLY A 843 21.09 -51.81 6.79
CA GLY A 843 20.36 -52.00 8.05
C GLY A 843 18.83 -51.96 7.92
N HIS A 844 18.28 -51.66 6.75
CA HIS A 844 16.83 -51.71 6.56
C HIS A 844 16.28 -53.13 6.74
N ALA A 845 16.94 -54.15 6.18
CA ALA A 845 16.51 -55.54 6.25
C ALA A 845 16.45 -56.10 7.68
N SER A 846 17.26 -55.57 8.60
CA SER A 846 17.31 -56.04 10.00
C SER A 846 16.23 -55.41 10.89
N THR A 847 15.84 -54.16 10.63
CA THR A 847 14.96 -53.40 11.54
C THR A 847 13.55 -53.20 10.97
N ALA A 848 13.43 -52.97 9.66
CA ALA A 848 12.15 -52.63 9.04
C ALA A 848 11.06 -53.72 9.19
N PRO A 849 11.34 -55.04 9.03
CA PRO A 849 10.27 -56.04 9.09
C PRO A 849 9.50 -56.03 10.42
N ALA A 850 10.22 -55.99 11.55
CA ALA A 850 9.61 -56.00 12.87
C ALA A 850 8.88 -54.69 13.20
N VAL A 851 9.45 -53.55 12.81
CA VAL A 851 8.85 -52.22 13.03
C VAL A 851 7.63 -52.00 12.13
N ASN A 852 7.69 -52.40 10.86
CA ASN A 852 6.58 -52.30 9.94
C ASN A 852 5.41 -53.18 10.40
N ALA A 853 5.68 -54.39 10.91
CA ALA A 853 4.65 -55.25 11.48
C ALA A 853 3.93 -54.59 12.67
N ALA A 854 4.65 -53.85 13.53
CA ALA A 854 4.04 -53.10 14.63
C ALA A 854 3.13 -51.95 14.13
N ILE A 855 3.55 -51.23 13.08
CA ILE A 855 2.73 -50.15 12.48
C ILE A 855 1.48 -50.72 11.79
N GLU A 856 1.62 -51.84 11.07
CA GLU A 856 0.53 -52.49 10.31
C GLU A 856 -0.55 -53.11 11.22
N GLN A 857 -0.31 -53.25 12.53
CA GLN A 857 -1.32 -53.67 13.51
C GLN A 857 -2.41 -52.61 13.73
N ILE A 858 -2.14 -51.33 13.45
CA ILE A 858 -3.15 -50.27 13.56
C ILE A 858 -4.08 -50.35 12.36
N ARG A 859 -5.27 -50.90 12.59
CA ARG A 859 -6.30 -51.02 11.57
C ARG A 859 -6.93 -49.67 11.23
N GLU A 860 -7.45 -49.57 10.01
CA GLU A 860 -8.05 -48.33 9.51
C GLU A 860 -9.31 -47.91 10.29
N ASP A 861 -10.17 -48.87 10.64
CA ASP A 861 -11.39 -48.67 11.46
C ASP A 861 -11.04 -48.15 12.86
N GLN A 862 -10.00 -48.71 13.48
CA GLN A 862 -9.51 -48.27 14.78
C GLN A 862 -8.98 -46.83 14.71
N ALA A 863 -8.17 -46.51 13.71
CA ALA A 863 -7.62 -45.16 13.53
C ALA A 863 -8.74 -44.13 13.25
N TYR A 864 -9.78 -44.52 12.50
CA TYR A 864 -10.99 -43.72 12.29
C TYR A 864 -11.68 -43.38 13.62
N ASP A 865 -12.04 -44.40 14.41
CA ASP A 865 -12.80 -44.21 15.65
C ASP A 865 -12.04 -43.37 16.67
N GLU A 866 -10.72 -43.56 16.75
CA GLU A 866 -9.88 -42.76 17.64
C GLU A 866 -9.81 -41.30 17.23
N THR A 867 -9.65 -41.04 15.93
CA THR A 867 -9.60 -39.68 15.41
C THR A 867 -10.94 -38.97 15.53
N TYR A 868 -12.03 -39.66 15.19
CA TYR A 868 -13.38 -39.13 15.26
C TYR A 868 -13.69 -38.61 16.67
N ARG A 869 -13.37 -39.41 17.70
CA ARG A 869 -13.60 -39.05 19.10
C ARG A 869 -12.83 -37.80 19.51
N LEU A 870 -11.56 -37.69 19.12
CA LEU A 870 -10.71 -36.52 19.44
C LEU A 870 -11.24 -35.24 18.80
N VAL A 871 -11.64 -35.32 17.52
CA VAL A 871 -12.21 -34.18 16.79
C VAL A 871 -13.53 -33.74 17.42
N THR A 872 -14.44 -34.67 17.69
CA THR A 872 -15.72 -34.38 18.35
C THR A 872 -15.52 -33.73 19.72
N GLN A 873 -14.59 -34.25 20.54
CA GLN A 873 -14.24 -33.65 21.82
C GLN A 873 -13.69 -32.23 21.67
N ARG A 874 -12.82 -32.00 20.69
CA ARG A 874 -12.24 -30.67 20.42
C ARG A 874 -13.31 -29.67 19.99
N LEU A 875 -14.19 -30.05 19.06
CA LEU A 875 -15.28 -29.19 18.58
C LEU A 875 -16.29 -28.88 19.70
N SER A 876 -16.59 -29.88 20.55
CA SER A 876 -17.42 -29.67 21.76
C SER A 876 -16.78 -28.67 22.73
N THR A 877 -15.47 -28.81 22.99
CA THR A 877 -14.70 -27.89 23.85
C THR A 877 -14.77 -26.45 23.33
N LEU A 878 -14.58 -26.26 22.01
CA LEU A 878 -14.68 -24.95 21.36
C LEU A 878 -16.09 -24.35 21.51
N ARG A 879 -17.14 -25.17 21.39
CA ARG A 879 -18.53 -24.74 21.55
C ARG A 879 -18.83 -24.32 22.99
N THR A 880 -18.37 -25.07 23.99
CA THR A 880 -18.58 -24.76 25.41
C THR A 880 -17.76 -23.57 25.91
N ALA A 881 -16.67 -23.24 25.23
CA ALA A 881 -15.82 -22.11 25.58
C ALA A 881 -16.39 -20.74 25.16
N LEU A 882 -17.42 -20.72 24.30
CA LEU A 882 -18.04 -19.49 23.81
C LEU A 882 -19.31 -19.13 24.61
N PRO A 883 -19.59 -17.83 24.84
CA PRO A 883 -20.87 -17.39 25.40
C PRO A 883 -22.06 -17.91 24.57
N ALA A 884 -23.18 -18.24 25.22
CA ALA A 884 -24.35 -18.87 24.57
C ALA A 884 -24.85 -18.13 23.32
N ARG A 885 -24.82 -16.79 23.33
CA ARG A 885 -25.24 -15.95 22.21
C ARG A 885 -24.30 -16.05 21.00
N GLU A 886 -23.01 -16.24 21.23
CA GLU A 886 -22.00 -16.41 20.18
C GLU A 886 -21.96 -17.84 19.66
N ALA A 887 -22.08 -18.82 20.55
CA ALA A 887 -22.25 -20.21 20.16
C ALA A 887 -23.47 -20.39 19.25
N ALA A 888 -24.57 -19.67 19.53
CA ALA A 888 -25.76 -19.64 18.67
C ALA A 888 -25.52 -18.97 17.30
N ALA A 889 -24.60 -17.99 17.22
CA ALA A 889 -24.19 -17.37 15.96
C ALA A 889 -23.21 -18.26 15.16
N GLY A 890 -22.63 -19.27 15.80
CA GLY A 890 -21.76 -20.29 15.23
C GLY A 890 -20.31 -20.21 15.73
N VAL A 891 -19.71 -21.38 15.94
CA VAL A 891 -18.35 -21.58 16.47
C VAL A 891 -17.34 -21.50 15.33
N PRO A 892 -16.40 -20.53 15.32
CA PRO A 892 -15.35 -20.50 14.31
C PRO A 892 -14.33 -21.63 14.55
N VAL A 893 -14.07 -22.43 13.52
CA VAL A 893 -13.13 -23.54 13.53
C VAL A 893 -11.95 -23.18 12.64
N ASP A 894 -10.75 -23.05 13.23
CA ASP A 894 -9.49 -22.92 12.49
C ASP A 894 -9.03 -24.31 12.04
N LEU A 895 -9.08 -24.56 10.73
CA LEU A 895 -8.83 -25.89 10.17
C LEU A 895 -7.35 -26.34 10.36
N PRO A 896 -6.35 -25.48 10.10
CA PRO A 896 -4.96 -25.79 10.43
C PRO A 896 -4.73 -26.17 11.90
N GLU A 897 -5.23 -25.35 12.83
CA GLU A 897 -5.06 -25.60 14.27
C GLU A 897 -5.75 -26.90 14.69
N LEU A 898 -6.96 -27.16 14.17
CA LEU A 898 -7.68 -28.41 14.43
C LEU A 898 -6.85 -29.62 13.99
N CYS A 899 -6.28 -29.60 12.79
CA CYS A 899 -5.46 -30.70 12.29
C CYS A 899 -4.21 -30.92 13.15
N GLU A 900 -3.51 -29.84 13.52
CA GLU A 900 -2.29 -29.93 14.34
C GLU A 900 -2.57 -30.50 15.73
N MET A 901 -3.65 -30.03 16.38
CA MET A 901 -4.09 -30.52 17.68
C MET A 901 -4.45 -32.00 17.65
N VAL A 902 -5.22 -32.43 16.65
CA VAL A 902 -5.67 -33.82 16.51
C VAL A 902 -4.50 -34.75 16.26
N ILE A 903 -3.58 -34.38 15.36
CA ILE A 903 -2.37 -35.17 15.10
C ILE A 903 -1.49 -35.27 16.35
N GLY A 904 -1.31 -34.16 17.08
CA GLY A 904 -0.56 -34.19 18.34
C GLY A 904 -1.17 -35.14 19.37
N GLN A 905 -2.49 -35.12 19.54
CA GLN A 905 -3.20 -36.01 20.49
C GLN A 905 -3.18 -37.48 20.06
N LEU A 906 -3.22 -37.78 18.77
CA LEU A 906 -3.02 -39.14 18.25
C LEU A 906 -1.59 -39.62 18.54
N CYS A 907 -0.58 -38.75 18.36
CA CYS A 907 0.79 -39.07 18.73
C CYS A 907 0.91 -39.36 20.24
N THR A 908 0.30 -38.54 21.10
CA THR A 908 0.22 -38.82 22.55
C THR A 908 -0.36 -40.20 22.81
N ARG A 909 -1.44 -40.57 22.13
CA ARG A 909 -2.12 -41.85 22.33
C ARG A 909 -1.30 -43.05 21.87
N TRP A 910 -0.68 -42.98 20.69
CA TRP A 910 0.03 -44.12 20.09
C TRP A 910 1.47 -44.24 20.58
N PHE A 911 2.13 -43.13 20.86
CA PHE A 911 3.54 -43.12 21.22
C PHE A 911 3.79 -42.76 22.70
N GLY A 912 2.87 -42.05 23.35
CA GLY A 912 3.08 -41.46 24.68
C GLY A 912 3.66 -40.04 24.63
N LEU A 913 3.95 -39.52 23.42
CA LEU A 913 4.53 -38.20 23.18
C LEU A 913 3.74 -37.45 22.09
N PRO A 914 3.37 -36.17 22.27
CA PRO A 914 3.53 -35.32 23.46
C PRO A 914 3.00 -35.93 24.75
N ASP A 915 3.70 -35.75 25.86
CA ASP A 915 3.22 -36.26 27.15
C ASP A 915 2.17 -35.29 27.74
N PRO A 916 1.18 -35.79 28.51
CA PRO A 916 0.09 -34.94 29.01
C PRO A 916 0.52 -33.78 29.91
N ALA A 917 1.65 -33.94 30.62
CA ALA A 917 2.20 -32.90 31.50
C ALA A 917 2.99 -31.83 30.71
N GLY A 918 3.49 -32.19 29.53
CA GLY A 918 4.35 -31.35 28.71
C GLY A 918 5.80 -31.29 29.19
N ASP A 919 6.23 -32.27 29.97
CA ASP A 919 7.57 -32.34 30.56
C ASP A 919 8.63 -32.62 29.49
N TYR A 920 8.30 -33.47 28.51
CA TYR A 920 9.19 -33.86 27.43
C TYR A 920 8.80 -33.18 26.12
N MET A 921 7.52 -33.16 25.78
CA MET A 921 7.05 -32.63 24.50
C MET A 921 5.61 -32.14 24.62
N THR A 922 5.27 -31.05 23.93
CA THR A 922 3.91 -30.49 23.94
C THR A 922 3.22 -30.60 22.59
N VAL A 923 1.88 -30.64 22.60
CA VAL A 923 1.10 -30.47 21.36
C VAL A 923 1.19 -29.00 20.93
N GLY A 924 1.51 -28.75 19.67
CA GLY A 924 1.52 -27.38 19.17
C GLY A 924 2.04 -27.18 17.75
N PRO A 925 1.85 -25.97 17.22
CA PRO A 925 2.33 -25.58 15.90
C PRO A 925 3.86 -25.56 15.86
N TRP A 926 4.37 -25.42 14.64
CA TRP A 926 5.78 -25.11 14.43
C TRP A 926 6.11 -23.69 14.93
N SER A 927 7.31 -23.51 15.49
CA SER A 927 7.83 -22.21 15.96
C SER A 927 9.31 -22.05 15.61
N THR A 928 9.73 -20.81 15.35
CA THR A 928 11.14 -20.40 15.22
C THR A 928 11.77 -20.04 16.57
N GLU A 929 10.96 -19.88 17.63
CA GLU A 929 11.45 -19.55 18.96
C GLU A 929 12.37 -20.66 19.49
N SER A 930 13.47 -20.28 20.13
CA SER A 930 14.37 -21.21 20.80
C SER A 930 13.64 -21.84 22.00
N ARG A 931 13.09 -23.02 21.81
CA ARG A 931 12.38 -23.79 22.84
C ARG A 931 13.26 -24.92 23.36
N THR A 932 13.27 -25.10 24.67
CA THR A 932 13.87 -26.28 25.32
C THR A 932 12.96 -27.51 25.19
N THR A 933 11.64 -27.31 25.12
CA THR A 933 10.65 -28.39 24.96
C THR A 933 10.08 -28.39 23.54
N PRO A 934 10.23 -29.47 22.75
CA PRO A 934 9.75 -29.53 21.37
C PRO A 934 8.22 -29.63 21.26
N THR A 935 7.68 -29.26 20.10
CA THR A 935 6.24 -29.40 19.77
C THR A 935 5.98 -30.50 18.73
N CYS A 936 4.86 -31.21 18.87
CA CYS A 936 4.35 -32.16 17.88
C CYS A 936 2.95 -31.73 17.38
N PRO A 937 2.69 -31.76 16.06
CA PRO A 937 3.61 -32.14 14.97
C PRO A 937 4.63 -31.06 14.59
N GLY A 938 4.58 -29.85 15.16
CA GLY A 938 5.35 -28.67 14.74
C GLY A 938 6.82 -28.90 14.37
N HIS A 939 7.67 -29.31 15.32
CA HIS A 939 9.09 -29.55 15.05
C HIS A 939 9.36 -30.78 14.15
N PHE A 940 8.44 -31.75 14.09
CA PHE A 940 8.60 -32.86 13.15
C PHE A 940 8.45 -32.40 11.70
N VAL A 941 7.64 -31.38 11.43
CA VAL A 941 7.49 -30.84 10.07
C VAL A 941 8.82 -30.26 9.55
N SER A 942 9.62 -29.63 10.41
CA SER A 942 10.89 -29.01 10.01
C SER A 942 11.98 -30.04 9.75
N ALA A 943 12.10 -31.02 10.64
CA ALA A 943 12.98 -32.16 10.45
C ALA A 943 12.60 -32.93 9.18
N SER A 944 11.31 -33.12 8.92
CA SER A 944 10.80 -33.84 7.75
C SER A 944 11.13 -33.10 6.45
N LYS A 945 10.87 -31.79 6.36
CA LYS A 945 11.27 -30.97 5.22
C LYS A 945 12.78 -31.01 4.95
N PHE A 946 13.61 -30.91 6.00
CA PHE A 946 15.06 -31.00 5.83
C PHE A 946 15.49 -32.36 5.24
N VAL A 947 14.97 -33.46 5.78
CA VAL A 947 15.34 -34.80 5.33
C VAL A 947 14.82 -35.07 3.91
N PHE A 948 13.52 -34.86 3.67
CA PHE A 948 12.87 -35.39 2.48
C PHE A 948 12.80 -34.42 1.29
N SER A 949 12.90 -33.09 1.49
CA SER A 949 12.89 -32.14 0.37
C SER A 949 14.11 -32.34 -0.53
N PRO A 950 14.00 -32.25 -1.87
CA PRO A 950 15.17 -32.50 -2.72
C PRO A 950 16.30 -31.49 -2.55
N ARG A 951 15.98 -30.19 -2.49
CA ARG A 951 16.96 -29.09 -2.38
C ARG A 951 16.58 -28.07 -1.29
N PRO A 952 16.55 -28.46 0.00
CA PRO A 952 16.10 -27.58 1.09
C PRO A 952 16.92 -26.29 1.16
N SER A 953 16.26 -25.17 1.45
CA SER A 953 16.89 -23.88 1.72
C SER A 953 17.81 -23.97 2.94
N GLU A 954 18.71 -22.99 3.09
CA GLU A 954 19.63 -22.97 4.23
C GLU A 954 18.87 -22.85 5.56
N THR A 955 17.82 -22.02 5.61
CA THR A 955 16.93 -21.90 6.76
C THR A 955 16.28 -23.23 7.15
N VAL A 956 15.77 -23.99 6.17
CA VAL A 956 15.22 -25.34 6.42
C VAL A 956 16.31 -26.30 6.92
N ARG A 957 17.53 -26.20 6.39
CA ARG A 957 18.67 -27.02 6.85
C ARG A 957 19.03 -26.73 8.30
N GLN A 958 19.11 -25.45 8.68
CA GLN A 958 19.45 -25.04 10.04
C GLN A 958 18.39 -25.49 11.04
N HIS A 959 17.13 -25.13 10.79
CA HIS A 959 16.02 -25.50 11.68
C HIS A 959 15.83 -27.01 11.75
N GLY A 960 15.82 -27.71 10.61
CA GLY A 960 15.62 -29.16 10.59
C GLY A 960 16.74 -29.95 11.27
N ARG A 961 17.99 -29.48 11.22
CA ARG A 961 19.10 -30.07 12.00
C ARG A 961 18.92 -29.83 13.49
N HIS A 962 18.72 -28.58 13.90
CA HIS A 962 18.64 -28.22 15.31
C HIS A 962 17.42 -28.85 15.98
N GLN A 963 16.22 -28.63 15.42
CA GLN A 963 14.97 -29.15 15.97
C GLN A 963 14.91 -30.69 15.88
N GLY A 964 15.48 -31.30 14.83
CA GLY A 964 15.55 -32.76 14.72
C GLY A 964 16.44 -33.41 15.79
N ARG A 965 17.56 -32.78 16.18
CA ARG A 965 18.41 -33.27 17.28
C ARG A 965 17.69 -33.19 18.61
N LEU A 966 17.04 -32.06 18.89
CA LEU A 966 16.22 -31.86 20.09
C LEU A 966 15.14 -32.95 20.18
N LEU A 967 14.44 -33.24 19.07
CA LEU A 967 13.43 -34.30 19.02
C LEU A 967 14.02 -35.68 19.37
N ARG A 968 15.18 -36.04 18.81
CA ARG A 968 15.85 -37.31 19.12
C ARG A 968 16.24 -37.39 20.60
N GLU A 969 16.86 -36.35 21.11
CA GLU A 969 17.33 -36.28 22.50
C GLU A 969 16.17 -36.47 23.48
N VAL A 970 15.10 -35.69 23.30
CA VAL A 970 13.89 -35.75 24.13
C VAL A 970 13.18 -37.10 24.04
N VAL A 971 13.02 -37.66 22.84
CA VAL A 971 12.37 -38.97 22.68
C VAL A 971 13.21 -40.08 23.33
N THR A 972 14.53 -40.02 23.20
CA THR A 972 15.45 -40.98 23.82
C THR A 972 15.43 -40.86 25.35
N GLU A 973 15.38 -39.62 25.86
CA GLU A 973 15.26 -39.35 27.29
C GLU A 973 13.94 -39.84 27.87
N PHE A 974 12.82 -39.58 27.19
CA PHE A 974 11.51 -40.11 27.55
C PHE A 974 11.52 -41.63 27.66
N LEU A 975 12.07 -42.34 26.67
CA LEU A 975 12.16 -43.81 26.71
C LEU A 975 13.02 -44.32 27.87
N ARG A 976 14.04 -43.56 28.29
CA ARG A 976 14.94 -43.95 29.38
C ARG A 976 14.36 -43.67 30.77
N LEU A 977 13.64 -42.56 30.92
CA LEU A 977 13.23 -42.02 32.22
C LEU A 977 11.76 -42.23 32.56
N ALA A 978 10.88 -42.26 31.56
CA ALA A 978 9.46 -42.44 31.82
C ALA A 978 9.14 -43.90 32.19
N PRO A 979 8.16 -44.14 33.08
CA PRO A 979 7.75 -45.50 33.40
C PRO A 979 7.13 -46.17 32.16
N PRO A 980 7.23 -47.51 32.01
CA PRO A 980 6.66 -48.22 30.85
C PRO A 980 5.16 -47.98 30.61
N ALA A 981 4.42 -47.62 31.66
CA ALA A 981 3.00 -47.25 31.57
C ALA A 981 2.75 -45.93 30.81
N ALA A 982 3.75 -45.04 30.71
CA ALA A 982 3.68 -43.79 29.95
C ALA A 982 3.81 -44.01 28.44
N PHE A 983 4.33 -45.17 28.00
CA PHE A 983 4.47 -45.48 26.58
C PHE A 983 3.10 -45.73 25.95
N GLY A 984 2.88 -45.21 24.75
CA GLY A 984 1.70 -45.60 23.96
C GLY A 984 1.83 -47.04 23.43
N PRO A 985 0.74 -47.64 22.91
CA PRO A 985 0.76 -49.01 22.39
C PRO A 985 1.84 -49.25 21.34
N LEU A 986 1.97 -48.35 20.35
CA LEU A 986 2.94 -48.51 19.28
C LEU A 986 4.39 -48.40 19.78
N THR A 987 4.66 -47.50 20.74
CA THR A 987 5.98 -47.45 21.39
C THR A 987 6.29 -48.75 22.14
N ARG A 988 5.31 -49.33 22.85
CA ARG A 988 5.51 -50.62 23.54
C ARG A 988 5.81 -51.74 22.55
N ASP A 989 5.11 -51.79 21.43
CA ASP A 989 5.32 -52.82 20.41
C ASP A 989 6.71 -52.69 19.76
N ILE A 990 7.20 -51.46 19.56
CA ILE A 990 8.57 -51.20 19.08
C ILE A 990 9.62 -51.62 20.12
N VAL A 991 9.41 -51.30 21.39
CA VAL A 991 10.30 -51.73 22.49
C VAL A 991 10.29 -53.25 22.62
N GLN A 992 9.14 -53.89 22.42
CA GLN A 992 9.03 -55.35 22.37
C GLN A 992 9.81 -55.93 21.19
N ALA A 993 9.68 -55.34 20.00
CA ALA A 993 10.27 -55.84 18.77
C ALA A 993 11.80 -55.67 18.68
N LEU A 994 12.35 -54.59 19.24
CA LEU A 994 13.77 -54.23 19.10
C LEU A 994 14.57 -54.27 20.41
N GLY A 995 13.90 -54.37 21.55
CA GLY A 995 14.52 -54.33 22.88
C GLY A 995 14.04 -55.43 23.82
N ASP A 996 13.37 -56.46 23.31
CA ASP A 996 12.82 -57.59 24.09
C ASP A 996 11.95 -57.13 25.28
N GLY A 997 11.23 -56.03 25.09
CA GLY A 997 10.33 -55.46 26.10
C GLY A 997 11.00 -54.55 27.13
N GLN A 998 12.31 -54.29 27.00
CA GLN A 998 13.07 -53.44 27.92
C GLN A 998 13.83 -52.31 27.21
N VAL A 999 13.84 -51.12 27.84
CA VAL A 999 14.73 -50.02 27.47
C VAL A 999 15.98 -50.09 28.34
N THR A 1000 17.13 -50.34 27.73
CA THR A 1000 18.44 -50.40 28.37
C THR A 1000 19.34 -49.29 27.83
N ALA A 1001 20.42 -48.97 28.55
CA ALA A 1001 21.39 -47.99 28.05
C ALA A 1001 22.00 -48.39 26.68
N ALA A 1002 22.07 -49.69 26.37
CA ALA A 1002 22.62 -50.20 25.13
C ALA A 1002 21.68 -50.06 23.91
N ASN A 1003 20.35 -50.10 24.12
CA ASN A 1003 19.36 -50.05 23.04
C ASN A 1003 18.56 -48.72 22.98
N ALA A 1004 18.67 -47.85 23.99
CA ALA A 1004 17.90 -46.61 24.08
C ALA A 1004 18.05 -45.70 22.85
N ASP A 1005 19.27 -45.58 22.30
CA ASP A 1005 19.49 -44.76 21.09
C ASP A 1005 18.81 -45.34 19.84
N LEU A 1006 18.88 -46.67 19.67
CA LEU A 1006 18.23 -47.38 18.56
C LEU A 1006 16.71 -47.24 18.65
N LEU A 1007 16.14 -47.42 19.84
CA LEU A 1007 14.71 -47.23 20.09
C LEU A 1007 14.29 -45.77 19.88
N GLY A 1008 15.06 -44.82 20.43
CA GLY A 1008 14.84 -43.38 20.29
C GLY A 1008 14.79 -42.94 18.83
N ARG A 1009 15.84 -43.20 18.05
CA ARG A 1009 15.89 -42.83 16.62
C ARG A 1009 14.82 -43.54 15.78
N THR A 1010 14.37 -44.73 16.18
CA THR A 1010 13.29 -45.46 15.50
C THR A 1010 11.94 -44.82 15.75
N VAL A 1011 11.60 -44.55 17.02
CA VAL A 1011 10.35 -43.86 17.40
C VAL A 1011 10.30 -42.45 16.81
N THR A 1012 11.39 -41.69 16.90
CA THR A 1012 11.50 -40.36 16.27
C THR A 1012 11.31 -40.46 14.75
N GLY A 1013 11.88 -41.48 14.10
CA GLY A 1013 11.72 -41.72 12.66
C GLY A 1013 10.28 -42.01 12.25
N ILE A 1014 9.53 -42.79 13.03
CA ILE A 1014 8.12 -43.08 12.74
C ILE A 1014 7.27 -41.81 12.90
N LEU A 1015 7.48 -41.04 13.98
CA LEU A 1015 6.80 -39.76 14.20
C LEU A 1015 7.11 -38.76 13.06
N LEU A 1016 8.35 -38.75 12.57
CA LEU A 1016 8.79 -37.94 11.42
C LEU A 1016 8.06 -38.32 10.12
N GLY A 1017 7.81 -39.61 9.91
CA GLY A 1017 7.10 -40.13 8.74
C GLY A 1017 5.58 -39.93 8.82
N PHE A 1018 4.98 -40.09 9.99
CA PHE A 1018 3.54 -40.01 10.20
C PHE A 1018 3.03 -38.57 10.29
N GLY A 1019 3.46 -37.81 11.30
CA GLY A 1019 2.83 -36.54 11.68
C GLY A 1019 2.81 -35.50 10.55
N PRO A 1020 3.96 -35.14 9.97
CA PRO A 1020 4.05 -34.17 8.87
C PRO A 1020 3.28 -34.60 7.62
N THR A 1021 3.33 -35.88 7.27
CA THR A 1021 2.72 -36.43 6.05
C THR A 1021 1.19 -36.40 6.14
N VAL A 1022 0.62 -36.86 7.25
CA VAL A 1022 -0.84 -36.84 7.45
C VAL A 1022 -1.35 -35.41 7.61
N LEU A 1023 -0.63 -34.56 8.36
CA LEU A 1023 -0.98 -33.14 8.49
C LEU A 1023 -0.99 -32.42 7.13
N GLY A 1024 0.01 -32.65 6.28
CA GLY A 1024 0.08 -32.04 4.96
C GLY A 1024 -1.06 -32.47 4.03
N ASN A 1025 -1.41 -33.76 4.06
CA ASN A 1025 -2.56 -34.29 3.31
C ASN A 1025 -3.90 -33.71 3.83
N LEU A 1026 -4.12 -33.68 5.14
CA LEU A 1026 -5.32 -33.09 5.75
C LEU A 1026 -5.53 -31.64 5.32
N ARG A 1027 -4.48 -30.81 5.43
CA ARG A 1027 -4.52 -29.39 5.03
C ARG A 1027 -4.86 -29.23 3.56
N THR A 1028 -4.19 -30.00 2.70
CA THR A 1028 -4.38 -29.92 1.24
C THR A 1028 -5.78 -30.33 0.81
N VAL A 1029 -6.31 -31.43 1.38
CA VAL A 1029 -7.67 -31.91 1.09
C VAL A 1029 -8.72 -30.90 1.56
N LEU A 1030 -8.60 -30.40 2.80
CA LEU A 1030 -9.54 -29.41 3.35
C LEU A 1030 -9.53 -28.12 2.54
N TYR A 1031 -8.34 -27.59 2.24
CA TYR A 1031 -8.21 -26.36 1.45
C TYR A 1031 -8.92 -26.51 0.11
N ARG A 1032 -8.73 -27.66 -0.58
CA ARG A 1032 -9.39 -27.95 -1.85
C ARG A 1032 -10.91 -27.97 -1.69
N TRP A 1033 -11.44 -28.83 -0.82
CA TRP A 1033 -12.89 -29.02 -0.65
C TRP A 1033 -13.61 -27.75 -0.18
N VAL A 1034 -12.94 -26.90 0.61
CA VAL A 1034 -13.48 -25.58 0.99
C VAL A 1034 -13.48 -24.61 -0.19
N SER A 1035 -12.39 -24.60 -0.97
CA SER A 1035 -12.21 -23.66 -2.09
C SER A 1035 -13.12 -23.96 -3.27
N ASP A 1036 -13.28 -25.23 -3.65
CA ASP A 1036 -14.13 -25.66 -4.78
C ASP A 1036 -15.59 -25.92 -4.38
N ARG A 1037 -15.91 -25.73 -3.09
CA ARG A 1037 -17.22 -25.95 -2.48
C ARG A 1037 -17.66 -27.42 -2.35
N SER A 1038 -16.82 -28.39 -2.68
CA SER A 1038 -17.20 -29.80 -2.57
C SER A 1038 -17.41 -30.28 -1.13
N LEU A 1039 -16.86 -29.59 -0.11
CA LEU A 1039 -17.04 -29.96 1.29
C LEU A 1039 -18.52 -30.03 1.70
N TRP A 1040 -19.34 -29.11 1.18
CA TRP A 1040 -20.77 -29.04 1.51
C TRP A 1040 -21.58 -30.12 0.80
N ASP A 1041 -21.21 -30.45 -0.43
CA ASP A 1041 -21.80 -31.58 -1.16
C ASP A 1041 -21.51 -32.91 -0.42
N LEU A 1042 -20.29 -33.05 0.11
CA LEU A 1042 -19.90 -34.20 0.93
C LEU A 1042 -20.64 -34.23 2.28
N GLN A 1043 -20.88 -33.07 2.89
CA GLN A 1043 -21.69 -32.97 4.12
C GLN A 1043 -23.13 -33.40 3.87
N ALA A 1044 -23.74 -32.97 2.76
CA ALA A 1044 -25.09 -33.37 2.37
C ALA A 1044 -25.14 -34.87 2.07
N ALA A 1045 -24.24 -35.38 1.22
CA ALA A 1045 -24.17 -36.79 0.87
C ALA A 1045 -23.96 -37.71 2.09
N LEU A 1046 -23.22 -37.26 3.10
CA LEU A 1046 -23.03 -38.01 4.33
C LEU A 1046 -24.32 -38.08 5.16
N ARG A 1047 -25.12 -37.00 5.19
CA ARG A 1047 -26.40 -36.91 5.91
C ARG A 1047 -27.56 -37.62 5.22
N ASP A 1048 -27.57 -37.63 3.89
CA ASP A 1048 -28.63 -38.21 3.07
C ASP A 1048 -28.54 -39.75 2.95
N ALA A 1049 -27.45 -40.35 3.43
CA ALA A 1049 -27.25 -41.79 3.36
C ALA A 1049 -28.07 -42.54 4.44
N ASP A 1050 -28.96 -43.44 4.01
CA ASP A 1050 -29.87 -44.22 4.87
C ASP A 1050 -29.15 -45.21 5.83
N GLY A 1051 -29.39 -45.12 7.15
CA GLY A 1051 -28.95 -46.10 8.18
C GLY A 1051 -29.03 -45.58 9.64
N PRO A 1052 -29.10 -46.44 10.69
CA PRO A 1052 -29.29 -46.00 12.09
C PRO A 1052 -27.96 -45.63 12.79
N ALA A 1053 -27.85 -44.36 13.25
CA ALA A 1053 -26.92 -43.67 14.20
C ALA A 1053 -25.58 -44.31 14.69
N PRO A 1054 -24.50 -43.52 14.96
CA PRO A 1054 -23.99 -42.31 14.31
C PRO A 1054 -23.07 -42.66 13.11
N HIS A 1055 -22.45 -41.68 12.44
CA HIS A 1055 -21.59 -41.89 11.26
C HIS A 1055 -20.33 -42.73 11.56
N GLY A 1056 -20.49 -44.05 11.61
CA GLY A 1056 -19.41 -45.02 11.80
C GLY A 1056 -18.52 -45.15 10.58
N TYR A 1057 -17.35 -45.79 10.78
CA TYR A 1057 -16.32 -45.99 9.76
C TYR A 1057 -16.87 -46.45 8.40
N MET A 1058 -17.80 -47.41 8.37
CA MET A 1058 -18.38 -47.92 7.12
C MET A 1058 -19.10 -46.85 6.29
N LEU A 1059 -19.82 -45.94 6.95
CA LEU A 1059 -20.56 -44.88 6.28
C LEU A 1059 -19.62 -43.81 5.74
N ALA A 1060 -18.67 -43.35 6.57
CA ALA A 1060 -17.64 -42.43 6.12
C ALA A 1060 -16.78 -43.03 4.98
N ASN A 1061 -16.49 -44.32 5.05
CA ASN A 1061 -15.77 -45.02 4.00
C ASN A 1061 -16.58 -45.07 2.69
N ALA A 1062 -17.87 -45.38 2.74
CA ALA A 1062 -18.73 -45.43 1.55
C ALA A 1062 -18.88 -44.06 0.88
N THR A 1063 -18.99 -42.98 1.67
CA THR A 1063 -19.26 -41.63 1.17
C THR A 1063 -18.00 -40.83 0.85
N LEU A 1064 -16.98 -40.88 1.71
CA LEU A 1064 -15.84 -39.96 1.69
C LEU A 1064 -14.58 -40.56 1.05
N ARG A 1065 -14.43 -41.90 0.97
CA ARG A 1065 -13.19 -42.53 0.48
C ARG A 1065 -12.83 -42.11 -0.94
N LYS A 1066 -13.77 -42.20 -1.87
CA LYS A 1066 -13.50 -41.85 -3.28
C LYS A 1066 -13.11 -40.38 -3.44
N PRO A 1067 -13.86 -39.39 -2.90
CA PRO A 1067 -13.45 -37.99 -2.88
C PRO A 1067 -12.08 -37.75 -2.23
N LEU A 1068 -11.79 -38.46 -1.13
CA LEU A 1068 -10.50 -38.36 -0.44
C LEU A 1068 -9.36 -38.86 -1.33
N VAL A 1069 -9.51 -40.03 -1.95
CA VAL A 1069 -8.53 -40.58 -2.89
C VAL A 1069 -8.33 -39.64 -4.07
N ASP A 1070 -9.40 -39.08 -4.65
CA ASP A 1070 -9.31 -38.12 -5.76
C ASP A 1070 -8.57 -36.82 -5.33
N ALA A 1071 -8.71 -36.41 -4.07
CA ALA A 1071 -7.98 -35.28 -3.51
C ALA A 1071 -6.49 -35.59 -3.28
N LEU A 1072 -6.17 -36.77 -2.73
CA LEU A 1072 -4.80 -37.23 -2.50
C LEU A 1072 -4.04 -37.47 -3.80
N LEU A 1073 -4.68 -38.05 -4.82
CA LEU A 1073 -4.05 -38.28 -6.12
C LEU A 1073 -3.75 -36.96 -6.85
N ALA A 1074 -4.58 -35.93 -6.64
CA ALA A 1074 -4.33 -34.62 -7.23
C ALA A 1074 -3.18 -33.86 -6.56
N ARG A 1075 -3.06 -33.93 -5.22
CA ARG A 1075 -2.05 -33.19 -4.46
C ARG A 1075 -1.56 -34.01 -3.24
N PRO A 1076 -0.76 -35.06 -3.45
CA PRO A 1076 -0.28 -35.90 -2.35
C PRO A 1076 0.80 -35.18 -1.54
N THR A 1077 0.87 -35.46 -0.24
CA THR A 1077 2.05 -35.14 0.59
C THR A 1077 2.79 -36.43 0.92
N PRO A 1078 4.10 -36.55 0.60
CA PRO A 1078 4.89 -35.60 -0.19
C PRO A 1078 4.54 -35.63 -1.69
N GLU A 1079 4.62 -34.48 -2.37
CA GLU A 1079 4.40 -34.42 -3.84
C GLU A 1079 5.56 -35.04 -4.64
N VAL A 1080 6.76 -35.04 -4.04
CA VAL A 1080 8.00 -35.55 -4.64
C VAL A 1080 8.85 -36.24 -3.58
N VAL A 1081 9.58 -37.27 -4.00
CA VAL A 1081 10.68 -37.87 -3.22
C VAL A 1081 11.95 -37.87 -4.07
N TRP A 1082 13.09 -38.25 -3.49
CA TRP A 1082 14.33 -38.34 -4.26
C TRP A 1082 15.16 -39.56 -3.89
N ARG A 1083 15.99 -39.98 -4.84
CA ARG A 1083 16.93 -41.12 -4.73
C ARG A 1083 18.29 -40.72 -5.29
N THR A 1084 19.31 -41.48 -4.91
CA THR A 1084 20.66 -41.36 -5.49
C THR A 1084 20.94 -42.60 -6.33
N ALA A 1085 21.40 -42.42 -7.57
CA ALA A 1085 21.81 -43.53 -8.42
C ALA A 1085 23.10 -44.18 -7.87
N ARG A 1086 23.12 -45.51 -7.79
CA ARG A 1086 24.27 -46.31 -7.32
C ARG A 1086 25.23 -46.72 -8.42
N GLU A 1087 24.77 -46.74 -9.67
CA GLU A 1087 25.55 -47.15 -10.83
C GLU A 1087 25.05 -46.44 -12.09
N ASP A 1088 25.91 -46.38 -13.11
CA ASP A 1088 25.54 -45.89 -14.44
C ASP A 1088 24.55 -46.84 -15.12
N HIS A 1089 23.44 -46.30 -15.64
CA HIS A 1089 22.42 -47.06 -16.36
C HIS A 1089 21.52 -46.15 -17.21
N THR A 1090 20.52 -46.72 -17.85
CA THR A 1090 19.45 -45.98 -18.54
C THR A 1090 18.12 -46.16 -17.84
N LEU A 1091 17.36 -45.08 -17.68
CA LEU A 1091 16.00 -45.06 -17.17
C LEU A 1091 15.08 -44.52 -18.27
N GLN A 1092 14.21 -45.38 -18.81
CA GLN A 1092 13.29 -45.03 -19.90
C GLN A 1092 13.97 -44.33 -21.11
N GLY A 1093 15.20 -44.75 -21.43
CA GLY A 1093 16.00 -44.19 -22.53
C GLY A 1093 16.84 -42.95 -22.18
N VAL A 1094 16.77 -42.44 -20.94
CA VAL A 1094 17.61 -41.33 -20.45
C VAL A 1094 18.82 -41.88 -19.68
N GLU A 1095 20.01 -41.35 -19.96
CA GLU A 1095 21.26 -41.69 -19.26
C GLU A 1095 21.25 -41.20 -17.81
N ILE A 1096 21.49 -42.12 -16.87
CA ILE A 1096 21.66 -41.89 -15.44
C ILE A 1096 23.08 -42.24 -15.05
N ARG A 1097 23.74 -41.35 -14.31
CA ARG A 1097 25.10 -41.53 -13.83
C ARG A 1097 25.11 -41.82 -12.33
N GLU A 1098 26.10 -42.59 -11.88
CA GLU A 1098 26.36 -42.79 -10.46
C GLU A 1098 26.42 -41.44 -9.73
N GLY A 1099 25.74 -41.35 -8.59
CA GLY A 1099 25.63 -40.12 -7.80
C GLY A 1099 24.57 -39.13 -8.28
N ASP A 1100 23.91 -39.34 -9.42
CA ASP A 1100 22.79 -38.50 -9.85
C ASP A 1100 21.67 -38.50 -8.82
N ARG A 1101 21.09 -37.32 -8.58
CA ARG A 1101 19.89 -37.14 -7.76
C ARG A 1101 18.65 -37.23 -8.63
N LEU A 1102 17.90 -38.31 -8.49
CA LEU A 1102 16.61 -38.50 -9.14
C LEU A 1102 15.51 -37.83 -8.32
N ILE A 1103 14.72 -36.96 -8.95
CA ILE A 1103 13.56 -36.28 -8.37
C ILE A 1103 12.31 -36.99 -8.87
N VAL A 1104 11.71 -37.79 -8.01
CA VAL A 1104 10.60 -38.70 -8.35
C VAL A 1104 9.27 -37.99 -8.08
N GLY A 1105 8.54 -37.67 -9.15
CA GLY A 1105 7.30 -36.90 -9.09
C GLY A 1105 6.07 -37.74 -8.78
N ILE A 1106 5.80 -38.00 -7.50
CA ILE A 1106 4.59 -38.74 -7.05
C ILE A 1106 3.34 -38.05 -7.57
N ALA A 1107 3.20 -36.74 -7.31
CA ALA A 1107 2.07 -35.94 -7.76
C ALA A 1107 1.92 -35.94 -9.29
N SER A 1108 3.05 -35.91 -10.02
CA SER A 1108 3.04 -35.97 -11.49
C SER A 1108 2.45 -37.29 -12.01
N ALA A 1109 2.83 -38.41 -11.39
CA ALA A 1109 2.32 -39.74 -11.75
C ALA A 1109 0.84 -39.88 -11.38
N THR A 1110 0.45 -39.51 -10.16
CA THR A 1110 -0.92 -39.68 -9.68
C THR A 1110 -1.93 -38.74 -10.33
N GLN A 1111 -1.52 -37.52 -10.71
CA GLN A 1111 -2.35 -36.61 -11.50
C GLN A 1111 -2.61 -37.14 -12.91
N ALA A 1112 -1.61 -37.78 -13.53
CA ALA A 1112 -1.78 -38.41 -14.84
C ALA A 1112 -2.74 -39.60 -14.76
N ASP A 1113 -2.61 -40.44 -13.72
CA ASP A 1113 -3.54 -41.55 -13.46
C ASP A 1113 -4.97 -41.03 -13.24
N LEU A 1114 -5.12 -39.99 -12.41
CA LEU A 1114 -6.42 -39.38 -12.14
C LEU A 1114 -7.06 -38.81 -13.43
N ALA A 1115 -6.26 -38.16 -14.29
CA ALA A 1115 -6.72 -37.67 -15.60
C ALA A 1115 -7.13 -38.80 -16.56
N ALA A 1116 -6.54 -39.99 -16.43
CA ALA A 1116 -6.90 -41.21 -17.15
C ALA A 1116 -8.05 -42.00 -16.48
N GLY A 1117 -8.62 -41.50 -15.37
CA GLY A 1117 -9.67 -42.17 -14.61
C GLY A 1117 -9.19 -43.32 -13.70
N VAL A 1118 -7.88 -43.52 -13.57
CA VAL A 1118 -7.23 -44.54 -12.74
C VAL A 1118 -7.05 -43.99 -11.32
N ARG A 1119 -7.40 -44.80 -10.31
CA ARG A 1119 -7.35 -44.43 -8.88
C ARG A 1119 -6.37 -45.30 -8.08
N ASP A 1120 -5.12 -45.40 -8.55
CA ASP A 1120 -4.06 -46.13 -7.85
C ASP A 1120 -3.48 -45.31 -6.69
N ILE A 1121 -4.12 -45.44 -5.51
CA ILE A 1121 -3.70 -44.74 -4.30
C ILE A 1121 -2.31 -45.19 -3.81
N TYR A 1122 -1.86 -46.41 -4.12
CA TYR A 1122 -0.63 -46.97 -3.55
C TYR A 1122 0.62 -46.25 -4.05
N THR A 1123 0.57 -45.60 -5.22
CA THR A 1123 1.63 -44.70 -5.71
C THR A 1123 2.04 -43.65 -4.68
N VAL A 1124 1.06 -43.08 -3.98
CA VAL A 1124 1.28 -42.05 -2.95
C VAL A 1124 2.10 -42.61 -1.79
N PHE A 1125 2.01 -43.92 -1.55
CA PHE A 1125 2.67 -44.64 -0.47
C PHE A 1125 3.97 -45.34 -0.92
N GLY A 1126 4.46 -45.07 -2.13
CA GLY A 1126 5.67 -45.72 -2.68
C GLY A 1126 5.42 -47.11 -3.28
N GLY A 1127 4.15 -47.52 -3.40
CA GLY A 1127 3.69 -48.80 -3.95
C GLY A 1127 2.96 -49.68 -2.93
N SER A 1128 2.28 -50.73 -3.41
CA SER A 1128 1.55 -51.67 -2.54
C SER A 1128 2.52 -52.64 -1.86
N ARG A 1129 2.25 -52.92 -0.58
CA ARG A 1129 2.98 -53.92 0.22
C ARG A 1129 2.32 -55.31 0.19
N THR A 1130 1.18 -55.44 -0.47
CA THR A 1130 0.46 -56.72 -0.62
C THR A 1130 1.19 -57.60 -1.64
N PRO A 1131 1.53 -58.86 -1.30
CA PRO A 1131 2.12 -59.80 -2.26
C PRO A 1131 1.20 -60.00 -3.48
N GLY A 1132 1.78 -59.91 -4.69
CA GLY A 1132 1.06 -60.14 -5.96
C GLY A 1132 0.48 -58.90 -6.65
N ASP A 1133 0.51 -57.73 -6.02
CA ASP A 1133 0.02 -56.47 -6.62
C ASP A 1133 0.93 -55.90 -7.73
N TRP A 1134 2.13 -56.47 -7.93
CA TRP A 1134 3.12 -56.02 -8.91
C TRP A 1134 3.79 -57.20 -9.63
N ALA A 1135 4.40 -56.93 -10.80
CA ALA A 1135 5.19 -57.91 -11.53
C ALA A 1135 6.53 -58.19 -10.80
N GLY A 1136 6.58 -59.23 -9.96
CA GLY A 1136 7.76 -59.68 -9.23
C GLY A 1136 7.42 -60.28 -7.85
N ASP A 1137 8.38 -60.95 -7.22
CA ASP A 1137 8.17 -61.70 -5.96
C ASP A 1137 8.34 -60.85 -4.67
N ALA A 1138 8.74 -59.57 -4.77
CA ALA A 1138 9.02 -58.71 -3.61
C ALA A 1138 8.35 -57.33 -3.72
N ALA A 1139 7.73 -56.88 -2.62
CA ALA A 1139 7.16 -55.54 -2.50
C ALA A 1139 8.25 -54.44 -2.54
N PRO A 1140 7.91 -53.19 -2.94
CA PRO A 1140 8.87 -52.08 -2.92
C PRO A 1140 9.48 -51.90 -1.53
N LEU A 1141 10.82 -51.87 -1.47
CA LEU A 1141 11.57 -51.89 -0.22
C LEU A 1141 11.14 -50.80 0.77
N HIS A 1142 10.89 -49.59 0.25
CA HIS A 1142 10.54 -48.39 1.03
C HIS A 1142 9.06 -47.99 0.92
N ALA A 1143 8.18 -48.91 0.51
CA ALA A 1143 6.75 -48.66 0.55
C ALA A 1143 6.29 -48.44 2.02
N CYS A 1144 5.46 -47.42 2.22
CA CYS A 1144 5.02 -46.96 3.53
C CYS A 1144 4.14 -48.02 4.24
N PRO A 1145 4.46 -48.45 5.48
CA PRO A 1145 3.64 -49.39 6.24
C PRO A 1145 2.38 -48.74 6.83
N GLY A 1146 2.32 -47.41 6.89
CA GLY A 1146 1.27 -46.64 7.58
C GLY A 1146 0.02 -46.32 6.75
N TYR A 1147 -0.27 -47.07 5.68
CA TYR A 1147 -1.41 -46.81 4.79
C TYR A 1147 -2.74 -46.77 5.55
N SER A 1148 -3.09 -47.86 6.25
CA SER A 1148 -4.33 -47.99 7.03
C SER A 1148 -4.43 -46.92 8.12
N MET A 1149 -3.31 -46.65 8.80
CA MET A 1149 -3.24 -45.64 9.85
C MET A 1149 -3.53 -44.23 9.30
N GLY A 1150 -2.88 -43.83 8.21
CA GLY A 1150 -3.07 -42.51 7.60
C GLY A 1150 -4.47 -42.32 7.03
N MET A 1151 -5.00 -43.32 6.31
CA MET A 1151 -6.35 -43.26 5.73
C MET A 1151 -7.43 -43.18 6.81
N GLY A 1152 -7.32 -43.97 7.88
CA GLY A 1152 -8.25 -43.96 8.99
C GLY A 1152 -8.29 -42.60 9.70
N VAL A 1153 -7.12 -41.97 9.93
CA VAL A 1153 -7.05 -40.62 10.52
C VAL A 1153 -7.74 -39.58 9.64
N MET A 1154 -7.47 -39.58 8.33
CA MET A 1154 -8.11 -38.61 7.42
C MET A 1154 -9.62 -38.80 7.36
N LEU A 1155 -10.11 -40.04 7.22
CA LEU A 1155 -11.53 -40.34 7.22
C LEU A 1155 -12.19 -39.97 8.56
N GLY A 1156 -11.54 -40.26 9.69
CA GLY A 1156 -12.07 -39.95 11.03
C GLY A 1156 -12.19 -38.45 11.28
N LEU A 1157 -11.21 -37.67 10.82
CA LEU A 1157 -11.27 -36.21 10.94
C LEU A 1157 -12.38 -35.62 10.08
N PHE A 1158 -12.48 -36.02 8.81
CA PHE A 1158 -13.53 -35.51 7.93
C PHE A 1158 -14.92 -35.98 8.36
N GLY A 1159 -15.06 -37.25 8.75
CA GLY A 1159 -16.31 -37.78 9.29
C GLY A 1159 -16.82 -36.97 10.48
N ALA A 1160 -15.97 -36.75 11.49
CA ALA A 1160 -16.35 -35.98 12.68
C ALA A 1160 -16.61 -34.50 12.37
N LEU A 1161 -15.80 -33.87 11.51
CA LEU A 1161 -16.01 -32.46 11.13
C LEU A 1161 -17.33 -32.26 10.39
N LEU A 1162 -17.69 -33.16 9.47
CA LEU A 1162 -18.91 -33.10 8.69
C LEU A 1162 -20.16 -33.46 9.52
N ASP A 1163 -20.00 -34.29 10.55
CA ASP A 1163 -21.07 -34.66 11.49
C ASP A 1163 -21.35 -33.58 12.56
N ALA A 1164 -20.33 -32.79 12.95
CA ALA A 1164 -20.40 -31.90 14.11
C ALA A 1164 -21.51 -30.83 14.09
N GLY A 1165 -22.14 -30.59 12.94
CA GLY A 1165 -23.18 -29.59 12.73
C GLY A 1165 -23.12 -28.99 11.32
N THR A 1166 -23.87 -27.93 11.07
CA THR A 1166 -23.88 -27.21 9.79
C THR A 1166 -22.63 -26.34 9.65
N LEU A 1167 -21.80 -26.66 8.66
CA LEU A 1167 -20.58 -25.92 8.33
C LEU A 1167 -20.93 -24.76 7.39
N ARG A 1168 -20.45 -23.56 7.67
CA ARG A 1168 -20.60 -22.38 6.81
C ARG A 1168 -19.23 -21.83 6.40
N ALA A 1169 -19.14 -21.40 5.15
CA ALA A 1169 -17.95 -20.77 4.61
C ALA A 1169 -17.66 -19.44 5.31
N THR A 1170 -16.38 -19.09 5.44
CA THR A 1170 -15.96 -17.73 5.76
C THR A 1170 -15.24 -17.11 4.56
N SER A 1171 -14.83 -15.85 4.68
CA SER A 1171 -13.95 -15.20 3.69
C SER A 1171 -12.52 -15.78 3.69
N SER A 1172 -12.16 -16.59 4.70
CA SER A 1172 -10.90 -17.34 4.77
C SER A 1172 -11.14 -18.80 4.40
N PRO A 1173 -10.35 -19.40 3.48
CA PRO A 1173 -10.44 -20.82 3.17
C PRO A 1173 -9.96 -21.72 4.33
N ASN A 1174 -9.28 -21.14 5.32
CA ASN A 1174 -8.74 -21.87 6.48
C ASN A 1174 -9.68 -21.83 7.71
N THR A 1175 -10.83 -21.18 7.60
CA THR A 1175 -11.76 -21.01 8.73
C THR A 1175 -13.18 -21.32 8.29
N LEU A 1176 -13.86 -22.16 9.07
CA LEU A 1176 -15.29 -22.44 8.91
C LEU A 1176 -16.07 -21.95 10.12
N VAL A 1177 -17.37 -21.70 9.95
CA VAL A 1177 -18.28 -21.49 11.09
C VAL A 1177 -19.15 -22.71 11.25
N LEU A 1178 -19.06 -23.36 12.41
CA LEU A 1178 -19.89 -24.49 12.80
C LEU A 1178 -21.15 -23.99 13.52
N SER A 1179 -22.33 -24.37 13.05
CA SER A 1179 -23.63 -23.97 13.62
C SER A 1179 -24.57 -25.17 13.73
N GLY A 1180 -25.42 -25.19 14.76
CA GLY A 1180 -26.12 -26.40 15.19
C GLY A 1180 -25.55 -26.83 16.52
#